data_AF-A0A2D8UZU0-F1
#
_entry.id   AF-A0A2D8UZU0-F1
#
_cell.length_a   1.000
_cell.length_b   1.000
_cell.length_c   1.000
_cell.angle_alpha   90.00
_cell.angle_beta   90.00
_cell.angle_gamma   90.00
#
_symmetry.space_group_name_H-M   'P 1'
#
loop_
_entity.id
_entity.type
_entity.pdbx_description
1 polymer ?
#
loop_
_entity_poly.entity_id
_entity_poly.type
_entity_poly.pdbx_seq_one_letter_code
_entity_poly.pdbx_strand_id
1 'polypeptide(L)'
;MKNPLKEIASTLLTVCAYLYSSSGAEAAEPIASSDGAIIEPQIIDFGDLPGDSTYTFFLNGVKGGGSTAIAGNDAFALKLDQWNNTGKIGFTEFGVVDYVFEPWGQGSPETVFEENLHLTFVNNKTVGEVLIYVDGELAGYVDANFDLSGESGIMAARMSLETDVMGEGSVIYSWASYDQVLDEDTIRELADTAVPTEVPEIEVDPGEVIASSFYAHLNPTLVDFGELSESTTYVFSFKAAKGGASTAIAGNDSVALKLDQWNEQGVFGLTEFGVADHVFEPVGEGSTSSVFDENVHVAYVNDLELGETRLYVNGTLAGNLAANFELTGEAGVMAARLSLNTDPMANGSIMYNWATYNSALSDEAIAALASEAVYYDPTGPHTSPIVVDFGPLSVEGLPEPYTFEFFFNAQKAGVSTAIAGDDSWALKLDQWNEQGVFGITEFGVMDYVFEVDGQTSVESVFEEDVHVVIVNDVDLEECRLFINGEYAGYIYANFNLSGPTAVMAARLNLGTDPMGEGSVLYYWDTHAGVLSQEQIKSLYANAEIRDPVDPVDPVDPVDPTGPEVPDGALVEPTLVDLGDASVDSSLEFSFNAIKAGASTAIAGNDSWALKLDQWNEQGVFGMTEFGVMDYIFEPEGPGDTSSIFEEDVHVVFVNDVSNGETRLYVNGLYAGYFEANFMLSGETA
;
A
#
# COMPACT_ATOMS: atom_id res chain seq x y z
N MET A 1 55.09 -6.91 22.53
CA MET A 1 55.87 -8.09 22.94
C MET A 1 54.98 -9.30 22.68
N LYS A 2 55.36 -10.15 21.72
CA LYS A 2 54.58 -11.35 21.34
C LYS A 2 54.61 -12.36 22.48
N ASN A 3 53.47 -12.91 22.86
CA ASN A 3 53.34 -13.89 23.94
C ASN A 3 53.64 -15.31 23.39
N PRO A 4 54.79 -15.92 23.71
CA PRO A 4 55.23 -17.19 23.12
C PRO A 4 54.46 -18.44 23.59
N LEU A 5 53.43 -18.26 24.44
CA LEU A 5 52.59 -19.36 24.93
C LEU A 5 51.48 -19.77 23.95
N LYS A 6 51.09 -18.93 22.97
CA LYS A 6 50.04 -19.28 21.97
C LYS A 6 50.55 -20.20 20.85
N GLU A 7 51.81 -20.08 20.41
CA GLU A 7 52.37 -20.96 19.37
C GLU A 7 52.64 -22.38 19.86
N ILE A 8 52.94 -22.57 21.15
CA ILE A 8 53.26 -23.90 21.72
C ILE A 8 51.99 -24.73 21.97
N ALA A 9 50.85 -24.08 22.23
CA ALA A 9 49.55 -24.76 22.36
C ALA A 9 49.05 -25.30 21.01
N SER A 10 49.27 -24.55 19.92
CA SER A 10 48.89 -24.95 18.56
C SER A 10 49.63 -26.22 18.09
N THR A 11 50.94 -26.36 18.39
CA THR A 11 51.70 -27.54 17.93
C THR A 11 51.44 -28.80 18.77
N LEU A 12 50.97 -28.67 20.02
CA LEU A 12 50.68 -29.83 20.88
C LEU A 12 49.29 -30.44 20.60
N LEU A 13 48.34 -29.63 20.13
CA LEU A 13 47.00 -30.11 19.73
C LEU A 13 47.05 -30.95 18.45
N THR A 14 47.85 -30.53 17.46
CA THR A 14 47.99 -31.23 16.16
C THR A 14 48.60 -32.63 16.29
N VAL A 15 49.43 -32.89 17.31
CA VAL A 15 50.06 -34.21 17.52
C VAL A 15 49.14 -35.18 18.28
N CYS A 16 48.17 -34.68 19.07
CA CYS A 16 47.18 -35.54 19.72
C CYS A 16 46.02 -35.93 18.79
N ALA A 17 45.68 -35.11 17.79
CA ALA A 17 44.63 -35.40 16.82
C ALA A 17 44.97 -36.59 15.89
N TYR A 18 46.25 -36.84 15.60
CA TYR A 18 46.67 -37.93 14.71
C TYR A 18 46.59 -39.35 15.32
N LEU A 19 46.24 -39.49 16.60
CA LEU A 19 46.15 -40.78 17.30
C LEU A 19 44.73 -41.26 17.60
N TYR A 20 43.70 -40.54 17.12
CA TYR A 20 42.29 -40.93 17.25
C TYR A 20 41.55 -41.04 15.90
N SER A 21 42.22 -41.47 14.83
CA SER A 21 41.52 -41.89 13.60
C SER A 21 41.05 -43.34 13.71
N SER A 22 39.91 -43.56 14.36
CA SER A 22 38.95 -44.66 14.08
C SER A 22 37.88 -44.78 15.16
N SER A 23 36.96 -43.82 15.19
CA SER A 23 35.59 -44.07 15.66
C SER A 23 34.71 -43.22 14.78
N GLY A 24 33.71 -43.82 14.12
CA GLY A 24 32.75 -43.09 13.30
C GLY A 24 32.07 -42.02 14.13
N ALA A 25 32.52 -40.77 13.96
CA ALA A 25 31.80 -39.61 14.41
C ALA A 25 30.55 -39.54 13.54
N GLU A 26 29.40 -39.63 14.19
CA GLU A 26 28.10 -39.29 13.61
C GLU A 26 28.20 -37.84 13.11
N ALA A 27 27.74 -37.55 11.89
CA ALA A 27 27.74 -36.20 11.36
C ALA A 27 26.95 -35.30 12.33
N ALA A 28 27.40 -34.07 12.55
CA ALA A 28 26.64 -33.14 13.37
C ALA A 28 25.27 -32.91 12.69
N GLU A 29 24.19 -33.25 13.39
CA GLU A 29 22.84 -33.00 12.91
C GLU A 29 22.42 -31.57 13.30
N PRO A 30 21.84 -30.79 12.38
CA PRO A 30 21.34 -29.46 12.71
C PRO A 30 20.12 -29.55 13.65
N ILE A 31 19.95 -28.55 14.51
CA ILE A 31 18.74 -28.42 15.35
C ILE A 31 17.59 -27.80 14.56
N ALA A 32 17.89 -26.93 13.60
CA ALA A 32 16.94 -26.38 12.64
C ALA A 32 17.64 -26.14 11.29
N SER A 33 16.89 -26.25 10.20
CA SER A 33 17.37 -26.02 8.84
C SER A 33 16.24 -25.61 7.91
N SER A 34 16.58 -24.97 6.80
CA SER A 34 15.65 -24.63 5.73
C SER A 34 15.10 -25.88 5.01
N ASP A 35 13.81 -25.87 4.70
CA ASP A 35 13.17 -26.86 3.80
C ASP A 35 13.28 -26.48 2.30
N GLY A 36 13.64 -25.23 2.01
CA GLY A 36 13.76 -24.69 0.65
C GLY A 36 14.48 -23.34 0.61
N ALA A 37 14.62 -22.78 -0.60
CA ALA A 37 15.18 -21.44 -0.76
C ALA A 37 14.21 -20.36 -0.24
N ILE A 38 14.79 -19.29 0.29
CA ILE A 38 14.08 -18.09 0.77
C ILE A 38 14.44 -16.94 -0.15
N ILE A 39 13.42 -16.18 -0.59
CA ILE A 39 13.56 -15.06 -1.54
C ILE A 39 13.01 -13.74 -1.00
N GLU A 40 12.33 -13.76 0.15
CA GLU A 40 11.77 -12.59 0.81
C GLU A 40 11.97 -12.67 2.33
N PRO A 41 11.97 -11.54 3.04
CA PRO A 41 12.02 -11.51 4.50
C PRO A 41 10.87 -12.29 5.14
N GLN A 42 11.18 -13.15 6.08
CA GLN A 42 10.19 -13.90 6.85
C GLN A 42 10.72 -14.28 8.23
N ILE A 43 9.85 -14.78 9.11
CA ILE A 43 10.22 -15.33 10.40
C ILE A 43 10.54 -16.81 10.28
N ILE A 44 11.67 -17.23 10.83
CA ILE A 44 12.06 -18.64 10.97
C ILE A 44 12.45 -18.93 12.42
N ASP A 45 12.47 -20.21 12.80
CA ASP A 45 12.95 -20.65 14.11
C ASP A 45 14.34 -21.30 13.99
N PHE A 46 15.37 -20.66 14.57
CA PHE A 46 16.73 -21.23 14.63
C PHE A 46 16.89 -22.34 15.69
N GLY A 47 15.84 -22.64 16.45
CA GLY A 47 15.85 -23.62 17.54
C GLY A 47 16.38 -23.07 18.86
N ASP A 48 16.34 -23.93 19.89
CA ASP A 48 16.84 -23.64 21.23
C ASP A 48 18.37 -23.73 21.29
N LEU A 49 19.05 -22.59 21.44
CA LEU A 49 20.51 -22.42 21.35
C LEU A 49 21.06 -21.74 22.63
N PRO A 50 20.94 -22.38 23.81
CA PRO A 50 21.26 -21.75 25.10
C PRO A 50 22.77 -21.59 25.34
N GLY A 51 23.62 -22.22 24.52
CA GLY A 51 25.07 -22.30 24.71
C GLY A 51 25.86 -21.92 23.46
N ASP A 52 26.98 -22.61 23.26
CA ASP A 52 27.77 -22.50 22.04
C ASP A 52 26.91 -22.91 20.84
N SER A 53 27.02 -22.19 19.72
CA SER A 53 26.17 -22.43 18.54
C SER A 53 26.91 -22.15 17.24
N THR A 54 26.44 -22.77 16.16
CA THR A 54 26.93 -22.52 14.79
C THR A 54 25.76 -22.24 13.87
N TYR A 55 25.87 -21.24 13.00
CA TYR A 55 24.87 -20.87 12.00
C TYR A 55 25.52 -20.90 10.63
N THR A 56 24.90 -21.58 9.65
CA THR A 56 25.39 -21.68 8.27
C THR A 56 24.34 -21.13 7.33
N PHE A 57 24.79 -20.43 6.29
CA PHE A 57 23.94 -19.87 5.25
C PHE A 57 24.62 -20.05 3.90
N PHE A 58 23.89 -20.56 2.91
CA PHE A 58 24.29 -20.52 1.52
C PHE A 58 23.38 -19.57 0.76
N LEU A 59 23.92 -18.47 0.27
CA LEU A 59 23.13 -17.33 -0.21
C LEU A 59 23.74 -16.64 -1.43
N ASN A 60 22.93 -15.91 -2.16
CA ASN A 60 23.33 -14.87 -3.10
C ASN A 60 22.63 -13.58 -2.68
N GLY A 61 23.38 -12.64 -2.10
CA GLY A 61 22.82 -11.41 -1.58
C GLY A 61 22.93 -10.27 -2.59
N VAL A 62 21.87 -9.46 -2.68
CA VAL A 62 21.85 -8.12 -3.26
C VAL A 62 21.83 -7.11 -2.12
N LYS A 63 22.47 -5.97 -2.34
CA LYS A 63 22.60 -4.93 -1.31
C LYS A 63 21.28 -4.19 -1.12
N GLY A 64 20.71 -4.25 0.09
CA GLY A 64 19.42 -3.61 0.42
C GLY A 64 19.49 -2.20 0.99
N GLY A 65 20.68 -1.61 1.10
CA GLY A 65 20.84 -0.23 1.57
C GLY A 65 22.20 0.05 2.21
N GLY A 66 22.21 0.92 3.23
CA GLY A 66 23.41 1.24 4.00
C GLY A 66 23.91 0.08 4.88
N SER A 67 23.06 -0.89 5.18
CA SER A 67 23.38 -2.18 5.79
C SER A 67 22.54 -3.26 5.11
N THR A 68 22.97 -4.52 5.21
CA THR A 68 22.23 -5.66 4.67
C THR A 68 22.33 -6.81 5.66
N ALA A 69 21.20 -7.23 6.23
CA ALA A 69 21.12 -8.27 7.23
C ALA A 69 20.94 -9.67 6.62
N ILE A 70 21.53 -10.66 7.28
CA ILE A 70 21.30 -12.08 6.98
C ILE A 70 20.15 -12.61 7.83
N ALA A 71 20.21 -12.35 9.13
CA ALA A 71 19.17 -12.70 10.08
C ALA A 71 19.27 -11.84 11.34
N GLY A 72 18.20 -11.71 12.11
CA GLY A 72 18.20 -10.94 13.34
C GLY A 72 16.93 -11.09 14.19
N ASN A 73 17.04 -10.66 15.43
CA ASN A 73 15.94 -10.46 16.37
C ASN A 73 15.99 -9.02 16.92
N ASP A 74 15.18 -8.69 17.93
CA ASP A 74 15.14 -7.32 18.45
C ASP A 74 16.42 -6.89 19.20
N ALA A 75 17.31 -7.83 19.52
CA ALA A 75 18.56 -7.58 20.24
C ALA A 75 19.80 -7.64 19.33
N PHE A 76 19.87 -8.60 18.41
CA PHE A 76 21.04 -8.86 17.57
C PHE A 76 20.69 -9.08 16.11
N ALA A 77 21.60 -8.73 15.20
CA ALA A 77 21.49 -9.05 13.78
C ALA A 77 22.84 -9.47 13.18
N LEU A 78 22.88 -10.58 12.44
CA LEU A 78 23.99 -10.95 11.56
C LEU A 78 23.91 -10.12 10.27
N LYS A 79 25.04 -9.59 9.82
CA LYS A 79 25.12 -8.63 8.72
C LYS A 79 26.00 -9.16 7.59
N LEU A 80 25.43 -9.19 6.38
CA LEU A 80 26.19 -9.40 5.15
C LEU A 80 27.01 -8.14 4.83
N ASP A 81 26.46 -6.94 5.02
CA ASP A 81 27.20 -5.67 5.03
C ASP A 81 26.87 -4.88 6.29
N GLN A 82 27.89 -4.65 7.11
CA GLN A 82 27.76 -3.92 8.36
C GLN A 82 27.53 -2.42 8.09
N TRP A 83 26.69 -1.82 8.95
CA TRP A 83 26.35 -0.41 8.93
C TRP A 83 27.59 0.48 9.13
N ASN A 84 27.78 1.57 8.37
CA ASN A 84 27.06 1.96 7.15
C ASN A 84 28.00 1.83 5.94
N ASN A 85 27.70 0.91 5.02
CA ASN A 85 28.45 0.65 3.79
C ASN A 85 29.91 0.26 4.03
N THR A 86 30.16 -0.64 4.98
CA THR A 86 31.53 -1.03 5.33
C THR A 86 32.16 -1.97 4.30
N GLY A 87 31.35 -2.71 3.54
CA GLY A 87 31.78 -3.79 2.66
C GLY A 87 32.32 -5.00 3.43
N LYS A 88 31.90 -5.15 4.70
CA LYS A 88 32.39 -6.20 5.59
C LYS A 88 31.25 -6.91 6.30
N ILE A 89 31.44 -8.21 6.49
CA ILE A 89 30.56 -9.05 7.29
C ILE A 89 30.70 -8.68 8.76
N GLY A 90 29.61 -8.76 9.51
CA GLY A 90 29.58 -8.39 10.91
C GLY A 90 28.33 -8.86 11.64
N PHE A 91 28.13 -8.34 12.84
CA PHE A 91 26.85 -8.43 13.54
C PHE A 91 26.65 -7.20 14.42
N THR A 92 25.40 -6.86 14.70
CA THR A 92 25.01 -5.69 15.49
C THR A 92 24.36 -6.14 16.79
N GLU A 93 24.68 -5.49 17.89
CA GLU A 93 23.90 -5.48 19.13
C GLU A 93 23.15 -4.14 19.19
N PHE A 94 21.83 -4.18 19.03
CA PHE A 94 21.03 -2.97 18.85
C PHE A 94 21.10 -2.05 20.07
N GLY A 95 21.37 -0.76 19.81
CA GLY A 95 21.53 0.24 20.86
C GLY A 95 22.85 0.15 21.63
N VAL A 96 23.74 -0.78 21.28
CA VAL A 96 25.02 -0.98 21.95
C VAL A 96 26.20 -0.77 20.99
N VAL A 97 26.38 -1.64 19.99
CA VAL A 97 27.57 -1.63 19.14
C VAL A 97 27.42 -2.45 17.85
N ASP A 98 28.09 -1.99 16.79
CA ASP A 98 28.27 -2.71 15.54
C ASP A 98 29.63 -3.40 15.52
N TYR A 99 29.64 -4.73 15.41
CA TYR A 99 30.84 -5.55 15.30
C TYR A 99 31.16 -5.85 13.84
N VAL A 100 32.44 -5.76 13.50
CA VAL A 100 33.01 -6.13 12.20
C VAL A 100 34.10 -7.17 12.44
N PHE A 101 34.14 -8.23 11.64
CA PHE A 101 35.16 -9.27 11.79
C PHE A 101 36.56 -8.76 11.46
N GLU A 102 37.50 -9.09 12.34
CA GLU A 102 38.93 -8.89 12.09
C GLU A 102 39.48 -10.06 11.26
N PRO A 103 40.32 -9.81 10.23
CA PRO A 103 40.88 -10.87 9.40
C PRO A 103 41.70 -11.90 10.19
N TRP A 104 41.47 -13.19 9.92
CA TRP A 104 42.29 -14.27 10.46
C TRP A 104 43.44 -14.61 9.51
N GLY A 105 44.64 -14.11 9.80
CA GLY A 105 45.84 -14.45 9.03
C GLY A 105 45.84 -13.91 7.60
N GLN A 106 45.49 -14.74 6.62
CA GLN A 106 45.29 -14.34 5.20
C GLN A 106 43.82 -14.45 4.76
N GLY A 107 42.91 -14.84 5.65
CA GLY A 107 41.48 -14.82 5.39
C GLY A 107 40.95 -13.39 5.22
N SER A 108 39.80 -13.25 4.55
CA SER A 108 39.15 -11.97 4.30
C SER A 108 37.66 -12.07 4.62
N PRO A 109 37.17 -11.40 5.68
CA PRO A 109 35.74 -11.32 5.99
C PRO A 109 35.06 -10.16 5.22
N GLU A 110 35.43 -9.99 3.95
CA GLU A 110 34.83 -9.00 3.05
C GLU A 110 33.55 -9.55 2.44
N THR A 111 32.59 -8.66 2.22
CA THR A 111 31.31 -9.00 1.60
C THR A 111 31.47 -9.14 0.10
N VAL A 112 30.85 -10.15 -0.48
CA VAL A 112 30.64 -10.27 -1.93
C VAL A 112 29.14 -10.31 -2.17
N PHE A 113 28.65 -9.36 -2.97
CA PHE A 113 27.25 -9.32 -3.43
C PHE A 113 27.15 -9.92 -4.83
N GLU A 114 25.95 -10.38 -5.19
CA GLU A 114 25.62 -10.94 -6.51
C GLU A 114 26.40 -12.23 -6.87
N GLU A 115 27.07 -12.84 -5.88
CA GLU A 115 27.74 -14.13 -5.99
C GLU A 115 27.26 -15.08 -4.90
N ASN A 116 27.31 -16.38 -5.18
CA ASN A 116 26.94 -17.40 -4.20
C ASN A 116 28.03 -17.50 -3.13
N LEU A 117 27.63 -17.46 -1.86
CA LEU A 117 28.52 -17.42 -0.71
C LEU A 117 28.06 -18.43 0.34
N HIS A 118 28.98 -19.26 0.84
CA HIS A 118 28.71 -20.08 2.02
C HIS A 118 29.32 -19.41 3.26
N LEU A 119 28.48 -18.90 4.15
CA LEU A 119 28.87 -18.25 5.40
C LEU A 119 28.63 -19.17 6.59
N THR A 120 29.56 -19.19 7.53
CA THR A 120 29.37 -19.91 8.80
C THR A 120 29.87 -19.12 9.99
N PHE A 121 28.94 -18.79 10.89
CA PHE A 121 29.20 -18.08 12.15
C PHE A 121 29.31 -19.11 13.28
N VAL A 122 30.49 -19.27 13.87
CA VAL A 122 30.70 -20.14 15.03
C VAL A 122 30.73 -19.27 16.29
N ASN A 123 29.63 -19.25 17.03
CA ASN A 123 29.44 -18.46 18.24
C ASN A 123 29.84 -19.27 19.48
N ASN A 124 31.10 -19.12 19.91
CA ASN A 124 31.65 -19.82 21.06
C ASN A 124 31.50 -18.95 22.33
N LYS A 125 30.36 -19.06 23.01
CA LYS A 125 30.05 -18.37 24.26
C LYS A 125 30.98 -18.82 25.39
N THR A 126 31.47 -20.06 25.35
CA THR A 126 32.45 -20.58 26.32
C THR A 126 33.78 -19.83 26.26
N VAL A 127 34.24 -19.47 25.07
CA VAL A 127 35.50 -18.75 24.83
C VAL A 127 35.31 -17.23 24.85
N GLY A 128 34.12 -16.75 24.50
CA GLY A 128 33.83 -15.32 24.38
C GLY A 128 34.11 -14.76 22.97
N GLU A 129 34.02 -15.61 21.95
CA GLU A 129 34.48 -15.31 20.58
C GLU A 129 33.50 -15.83 19.53
N VAL A 130 33.35 -15.09 18.43
CA VAL A 130 32.70 -15.55 17.20
C VAL A 130 33.74 -15.68 16.10
N LEU A 131 33.76 -16.81 15.41
CA LEU A 131 34.54 -17.01 14.18
C LEU A 131 33.62 -16.93 12.96
N ILE A 132 34.14 -16.40 11.85
CA ILE A 132 33.46 -16.42 10.55
C ILE A 132 34.27 -17.23 9.56
N TYR A 133 33.60 -18.15 8.88
CA TYR A 133 34.12 -18.89 7.74
C TYR A 133 33.40 -18.42 6.48
N VAL A 134 34.18 -18.26 5.41
CA VAL A 134 33.69 -17.90 4.07
C VAL A 134 34.14 -19.00 3.13
N ASP A 135 33.18 -19.63 2.45
CA ASP A 135 33.39 -20.78 1.55
C ASP A 135 34.20 -21.92 2.19
N GLY A 136 33.90 -22.20 3.46
CA GLY A 136 34.52 -23.28 4.23
C GLY A 136 35.88 -22.95 4.85
N GLU A 137 36.44 -21.77 4.58
CA GLU A 137 37.75 -21.35 5.07
C GLU A 137 37.64 -20.27 6.15
N LEU A 138 38.46 -20.39 7.21
CA LEU A 138 38.44 -19.44 8.34
C LEU A 138 38.86 -18.05 7.88
N ALA A 139 37.92 -17.10 7.89
CA ALA A 139 38.10 -15.77 7.34
C ALA A 139 38.40 -14.71 8.40
N GLY A 140 37.78 -14.81 9.58
CA GLY A 140 37.92 -13.79 10.61
C GLY A 140 37.39 -14.16 11.99
N TYR A 141 37.56 -13.26 12.95
CA TYR A 141 37.11 -13.41 14.33
C TYR A 141 36.65 -12.08 14.95
N VAL A 142 35.82 -12.17 16.01
CA VAL A 142 35.44 -11.06 16.90
C VAL A 142 35.46 -11.56 18.35
N ASP A 143 36.08 -10.80 19.25
CA ASP A 143 36.09 -11.04 20.71
C ASP A 143 34.76 -10.57 21.37
N ALA A 144 33.64 -11.11 20.90
CA ALA A 144 32.28 -10.89 21.44
C ALA A 144 31.37 -12.07 21.04
N ASN A 145 30.12 -12.08 21.53
CA ASN A 145 29.10 -13.06 21.16
C ASN A 145 27.78 -12.34 20.84
N PHE A 146 26.87 -13.06 20.20
CA PHE A 146 25.48 -12.65 19.97
C PHE A 146 24.51 -13.72 20.51
N ASP A 147 23.21 -13.40 20.53
CA ASP A 147 22.16 -14.34 20.91
C ASP A 147 21.02 -14.36 19.89
N LEU A 148 20.95 -15.44 19.11
CA LEU A 148 19.95 -15.68 18.05
C LEU A 148 19.36 -17.09 18.23
N SER A 149 18.49 -17.25 19.22
CA SER A 149 17.78 -18.50 19.49
C SER A 149 16.28 -18.29 19.33
N GLY A 150 15.57 -19.32 18.89
CA GLY A 150 14.13 -19.26 18.65
C GLY A 150 13.79 -18.52 17.36
N GLU A 151 12.61 -17.90 17.36
CA GLU A 151 12.13 -17.08 16.26
C GLU A 151 13.06 -15.90 15.97
N SER A 152 13.35 -15.69 14.70
CA SER A 152 14.19 -14.60 14.19
C SER A 152 13.76 -14.25 12.77
N GLY A 153 13.91 -12.99 12.40
CA GLY A 153 13.80 -12.57 11.01
C GLY A 153 14.99 -13.09 10.21
N ILE A 154 14.73 -13.69 9.05
CA ILE A 154 15.74 -14.00 8.04
C ILE A 154 15.59 -13.04 6.85
N MET A 155 16.71 -12.70 6.20
CA MET A 155 16.83 -11.58 5.26
C MET A 155 16.47 -10.20 5.81
N ALA A 156 16.28 -10.09 7.13
CA ALA A 156 15.99 -8.85 7.84
C ALA A 156 16.76 -8.81 9.16
N ALA A 157 17.00 -7.60 9.67
CA ALA A 157 17.73 -7.41 10.91
C ALA A 157 16.86 -7.57 12.17
N ARG A 158 15.53 -7.60 12.01
CA ARG A 158 14.56 -7.59 13.12
C ARG A 158 13.34 -8.43 12.79
N MET A 159 12.57 -8.76 13.83
CA MET A 159 11.29 -9.46 13.73
C MET A 159 10.22 -8.68 12.96
N SER A 160 10.37 -7.35 12.82
CA SER A 160 9.46 -6.53 12.02
C SER A 160 9.62 -6.69 10.52
N LEU A 161 10.65 -7.42 10.06
CA LEU A 161 10.94 -7.72 8.64
C LEU A 161 11.24 -6.52 7.72
N GLU A 162 11.18 -5.29 8.22
CA GLU A 162 11.40 -4.08 7.40
C GLU A 162 12.81 -3.46 7.54
N THR A 163 13.60 -3.91 8.51
CA THR A 163 14.87 -3.23 8.88
C THR A 163 16.09 -3.89 8.24
N ASP A 164 16.90 -3.09 7.53
CA ASP A 164 18.15 -3.49 6.84
C ASP A 164 17.99 -4.77 6.02
N VAL A 165 16.89 -4.87 5.28
CA VAL A 165 16.55 -6.04 4.48
C VAL A 165 17.61 -6.33 3.42
N MET A 166 17.67 -7.57 2.94
CA MET A 166 18.40 -7.85 1.71
C MET A 166 17.73 -7.15 0.51
N GLY A 167 18.52 -6.79 -0.50
CA GLY A 167 17.98 -6.16 -1.71
C GLY A 167 17.15 -7.12 -2.54
N GLU A 168 16.28 -6.58 -3.39
CA GLU A 168 15.48 -7.36 -4.33
C GLU A 168 16.34 -8.29 -5.19
N GLY A 169 15.86 -9.52 -5.44
CA GLY A 169 16.59 -10.56 -6.16
C GLY A 169 17.57 -11.36 -5.29
N SER A 170 17.65 -11.09 -3.98
CA SER A 170 18.43 -11.90 -3.05
C SER A 170 17.81 -13.29 -2.84
N VAL A 171 18.66 -14.29 -2.62
CA VAL A 171 18.22 -15.66 -2.32
C VAL A 171 19.08 -16.24 -1.20
N ILE A 172 18.46 -16.82 -0.18
CA ILE A 172 19.13 -17.74 0.75
C ILE A 172 18.69 -19.14 0.33
N TYR A 173 19.57 -19.84 -0.39
CA TYR A 173 19.29 -21.18 -0.92
C TYR A 173 19.13 -22.22 0.20
N SER A 174 19.88 -22.07 1.28
CA SER A 174 19.73 -22.90 2.47
C SER A 174 20.32 -22.24 3.71
N TRP A 175 19.83 -22.63 4.88
CA TRP A 175 20.41 -22.27 6.17
C TRP A 175 20.30 -23.44 7.16
N ALA A 176 21.18 -23.47 8.15
CA ALA A 176 21.14 -24.44 9.24
C ALA A 176 21.73 -23.86 10.53
N SER A 177 21.20 -24.29 11.68
CA SER A 177 21.74 -23.98 13.00
C SER A 177 22.11 -25.26 13.76
N TYR A 178 23.11 -25.15 14.64
CA TYR A 178 23.65 -26.23 15.45
C TYR A 178 23.84 -25.74 16.89
N ASP A 179 23.50 -26.57 17.87
CA ASP A 179 23.62 -26.30 19.31
C ASP A 179 25.04 -26.57 19.86
N GLN A 180 26.04 -26.52 18.98
CA GLN A 180 27.44 -26.75 19.29
C GLN A 180 28.36 -25.98 18.33
N VAL A 181 29.63 -25.85 18.71
CA VAL A 181 30.68 -25.44 17.77
C VAL A 181 30.98 -26.56 16.79
N LEU A 182 30.92 -26.27 15.49
CA LEU A 182 31.40 -27.19 14.46
C LEU A 182 32.91 -27.06 14.27
N ASP A 183 33.57 -28.16 13.91
CA ASP A 183 34.99 -28.14 13.56
C ASP A 183 35.24 -27.72 12.10
N GLU A 184 36.48 -27.31 11.81
CA GLU A 184 36.87 -26.79 10.49
C GLU A 184 36.64 -27.79 9.35
N ASP A 185 36.81 -29.09 9.59
CA ASP A 185 36.64 -30.11 8.56
C ASP A 185 35.14 -30.29 8.23
N THR A 186 34.27 -30.25 9.25
CA THR A 186 32.81 -30.27 9.08
C THR A 186 32.33 -29.03 8.33
N ILE A 187 32.81 -27.84 8.70
CA ILE A 187 32.42 -26.57 8.04
C ILE A 187 32.85 -26.57 6.57
N ARG A 188 34.04 -27.11 6.26
CA ARG A 188 34.51 -27.24 4.88
C ARG A 188 33.65 -28.22 4.08
N GLU A 189 33.26 -29.34 4.66
CA GLU A 189 32.37 -30.31 4.01
C GLU A 189 30.98 -29.71 3.71
N LEU A 190 30.42 -28.91 4.63
CA LEU A 190 29.17 -28.18 4.39
C LEU A 190 29.30 -27.18 3.23
N ALA A 191 30.40 -26.43 3.17
CA ALA A 191 30.65 -25.51 2.06
C ALA A 191 30.84 -26.22 0.72
N ASP A 192 31.61 -27.31 0.69
CA ASP A 192 31.87 -28.10 -0.53
C ASP A 192 30.61 -28.79 -1.10
N THR A 193 29.63 -29.06 -0.24
CA THR A 193 28.37 -29.72 -0.62
C THR A 193 27.22 -28.75 -0.89
N ALA A 194 27.38 -27.47 -0.55
CA ALA A 194 26.38 -26.45 -0.79
C ALA A 194 26.12 -26.26 -2.29
N VAL A 195 24.86 -26.39 -2.69
CA VAL A 195 24.38 -26.17 -4.06
C VAL A 195 23.11 -25.34 -4.04
N PRO A 196 22.85 -24.51 -5.06
CA PRO A 196 21.61 -23.74 -5.13
C PRO A 196 20.39 -24.66 -5.09
N THR A 197 19.55 -24.47 -4.08
CA THR A 197 18.23 -25.09 -4.00
C THR A 197 17.31 -24.43 -5.02
N GLU A 198 16.33 -25.18 -5.53
CA GLU A 198 15.31 -24.64 -6.43
C GLU A 198 14.57 -23.50 -5.73
N VAL A 199 14.42 -22.38 -6.45
CA VAL A 199 13.73 -21.19 -5.97
C VAL A 199 12.22 -21.44 -6.10
N PRO A 200 11.40 -21.16 -5.08
CA PRO A 200 9.95 -21.27 -5.22
C PRO A 200 9.47 -20.40 -6.40
N GLU A 201 8.64 -20.97 -7.29
CA GLU A 201 7.91 -20.16 -8.26
C GLU A 201 6.99 -19.21 -7.48
N ILE A 202 7.17 -17.91 -7.67
CA ILE A 202 6.24 -16.91 -7.14
C ILE A 202 4.95 -17.08 -7.94
N GLU A 203 3.87 -17.56 -7.32
CA GLU A 203 2.53 -17.40 -7.88
C GLU A 203 2.20 -15.91 -7.84
N VAL A 204 2.40 -15.23 -8.97
CA VAL A 204 1.87 -13.88 -9.17
C VAL A 204 0.37 -14.04 -9.32
N ASP A 205 -0.41 -13.41 -8.44
CA ASP A 205 -1.85 -13.36 -8.62
C ASP A 205 -2.13 -12.59 -9.92
N PRO A 206 -2.74 -13.20 -10.96
CA PRO A 206 -3.07 -12.48 -12.18
C PRO A 206 -4.08 -11.33 -11.92
N GLY A 207 -4.72 -11.26 -10.76
CA GLY A 207 -5.51 -10.11 -10.30
C GLY A 207 -4.70 -9.00 -9.61
N GLU A 208 -3.38 -9.14 -9.45
CA GLU A 208 -2.56 -8.15 -8.75
C GLU A 208 -2.45 -6.84 -9.52
N VAL A 209 -2.77 -5.75 -8.84
CA VAL A 209 -2.60 -4.39 -9.34
C VAL A 209 -1.11 -4.05 -9.31
N ILE A 210 -0.55 -3.72 -10.46
CA ILE A 210 0.86 -3.33 -10.61
C ILE A 210 1.07 -1.87 -10.23
N ALA A 211 0.18 -1.02 -10.72
CA ALA A 211 0.17 0.40 -10.40
C ALA A 211 -1.26 0.92 -10.44
N SER A 212 -1.56 1.89 -9.58
CA SER A 212 -2.87 2.53 -9.55
C SER A 212 -2.79 3.94 -8.98
N SER A 213 -3.85 4.71 -9.22
CA SER A 213 -4.20 5.88 -8.41
C SER A 213 -5.60 5.70 -7.84
N PHE A 214 -5.72 5.92 -6.53
CA PHE A 214 -6.99 5.88 -5.80
C PHE A 214 -7.60 7.28 -5.56
N TYR A 215 -6.90 8.34 -5.96
CA TYR A 215 -7.38 9.71 -5.86
C TYR A 215 -7.56 10.33 -7.25
N ALA A 216 -8.54 11.22 -7.35
CA ALA A 216 -8.93 11.79 -8.63
C ALA A 216 -7.95 12.84 -9.16
N HIS A 217 -7.67 12.81 -10.46
CA HIS A 217 -6.96 13.84 -11.19
C HIS A 217 -7.94 14.78 -11.91
N LEU A 218 -7.73 16.09 -11.77
CA LEU A 218 -8.54 17.13 -12.41
C LEU A 218 -7.91 17.69 -13.69
N ASN A 219 -6.64 17.37 -13.92
CA ASN A 219 -5.83 17.87 -15.02
C ASN A 219 -5.03 16.70 -15.63
N PRO A 220 -4.55 16.84 -16.88
CA PRO A 220 -3.51 15.97 -17.41
C PRO A 220 -2.33 15.84 -16.44
N THR A 221 -1.92 14.60 -16.18
CA THR A 221 -0.91 14.28 -15.17
C THR A 221 0.01 13.17 -15.69
N LEU A 222 1.30 13.28 -15.37
CA LEU A 222 2.25 12.18 -15.57
C LEU A 222 2.13 11.20 -14.40
N VAL A 223 2.02 9.92 -14.72
CA VAL A 223 1.96 8.81 -13.77
C VAL A 223 2.89 7.70 -14.25
N ASP A 224 3.14 6.72 -13.38
CA ASP A 224 3.89 5.53 -13.73
C ASP A 224 2.94 4.32 -13.74
N PHE A 225 2.77 3.68 -14.90
CA PHE A 225 1.96 2.47 -15.06
C PHE A 225 2.67 1.18 -14.62
N GLY A 226 3.90 1.31 -14.12
CA GLY A 226 4.73 0.20 -13.67
C GLY A 226 5.40 -0.55 -14.82
N GLU A 227 6.21 -1.55 -14.46
CA GLU A 227 6.85 -2.45 -15.41
C GLU A 227 5.84 -3.50 -15.89
N LEU A 228 5.48 -3.42 -17.17
CA LEU A 228 4.48 -4.27 -17.81
C LEU A 228 5.17 -4.98 -18.96
N SER A 229 5.26 -6.30 -18.88
CA SER A 229 6.03 -7.13 -19.83
C SER A 229 5.25 -8.29 -20.43
N GLU A 230 4.04 -8.54 -19.91
CA GLU A 230 3.15 -9.61 -20.35
C GLU A 230 1.86 -9.04 -20.94
N SER A 231 0.87 -9.91 -21.19
CA SER A 231 -0.51 -9.44 -21.41
C SER A 231 -0.90 -8.50 -20.28
N THR A 232 -1.58 -7.41 -20.60
CA THR A 232 -1.81 -6.31 -19.65
C THR A 232 -3.24 -5.84 -19.71
N THR A 233 -3.81 -5.48 -18.56
CA THR A 233 -5.10 -4.80 -18.49
C THR A 233 -4.93 -3.41 -17.92
N TYR A 234 -5.47 -2.42 -18.63
CA TYR A 234 -5.54 -1.03 -18.17
C TYR A 234 -6.99 -0.69 -17.84
N VAL A 235 -7.24 -0.10 -16.68
CA VAL A 235 -8.57 0.25 -16.19
C VAL A 235 -8.61 1.73 -15.84
N PHE A 236 -9.65 2.44 -16.26
CA PHE A 236 -9.85 3.87 -16.03
C PHE A 236 -11.29 4.16 -15.68
N SER A 237 -11.51 4.95 -14.62
CA SER A 237 -12.81 5.52 -14.28
C SER A 237 -12.74 7.03 -14.42
N PHE A 238 -13.55 7.63 -15.30
CA PHE A 238 -13.47 9.06 -15.57
C PHE A 238 -14.79 9.66 -16.02
N LYS A 239 -14.84 10.99 -15.99
CA LYS A 239 -15.80 11.83 -16.71
C LYS A 239 -15.01 12.80 -17.57
N ALA A 240 -15.19 12.73 -18.88
CA ALA A 240 -14.43 13.56 -19.82
C ALA A 240 -15.29 14.64 -20.45
N ALA A 241 -14.77 15.87 -20.51
CA ALA A 241 -15.29 16.94 -21.33
C ALA A 241 -14.50 17.04 -22.64
N LYS A 242 -15.18 17.30 -23.76
CA LYS A 242 -14.56 17.35 -25.09
C LYS A 242 -13.85 18.69 -25.34
N GLY A 243 -12.54 18.64 -25.59
CA GLY A 243 -11.70 19.85 -25.75
C GLY A 243 -11.30 20.17 -27.20
N GLY A 244 -11.40 19.20 -28.11
CA GLY A 244 -10.89 19.36 -29.47
C GLY A 244 -11.25 18.21 -30.39
N ALA A 245 -10.46 18.06 -31.45
CA ALA A 245 -10.72 17.08 -32.52
C ALA A 245 -10.31 15.64 -32.18
N SER A 246 -9.62 15.43 -31.06
CA SER A 246 -9.34 14.13 -30.46
C SER A 246 -9.27 14.31 -28.95
N THR A 247 -9.51 13.24 -28.20
CA THR A 247 -9.34 13.21 -26.74
C THR A 247 -8.73 11.88 -26.34
N ALA A 248 -7.64 11.93 -25.59
CA ALA A 248 -6.94 10.76 -25.06
C ALA A 248 -7.35 10.44 -23.62
N ILE A 249 -7.33 9.15 -23.29
CA ILE A 249 -7.49 8.63 -21.94
C ILE A 249 -6.12 8.53 -21.28
N ALA A 250 -5.16 7.91 -21.97
CA ALA A 250 -3.78 7.81 -21.55
C ALA A 250 -2.84 7.61 -22.76
N GLY A 251 -1.54 7.90 -22.60
CA GLY A 251 -0.55 7.61 -23.62
C GLY A 251 0.88 7.98 -23.25
N ASN A 252 1.83 7.49 -24.05
CA ASN A 252 3.24 7.86 -24.02
C ASN A 252 3.64 8.47 -25.38
N ASP A 253 4.93 8.66 -25.63
CA ASP A 253 5.38 9.24 -26.91
C ASP A 253 5.24 8.30 -28.12
N SER A 254 4.88 7.03 -27.90
CA SER A 254 4.73 5.99 -28.91
C SER A 254 3.27 5.64 -29.20
N VAL A 255 2.42 5.52 -28.18
CA VAL A 255 1.01 5.13 -28.31
C VAL A 255 0.08 5.95 -27.41
N ALA A 256 -1.16 6.13 -27.83
CA ALA A 256 -2.23 6.70 -27.02
C ALA A 256 -3.53 5.90 -27.13
N LEU A 257 -4.17 5.65 -25.98
CA LEU A 257 -5.54 5.18 -25.87
C LEU A 257 -6.49 6.37 -26.02
N LYS A 258 -7.40 6.28 -27.00
CA LYS A 258 -8.26 7.40 -27.41
C LYS A 258 -9.70 7.16 -26.97
N LEU A 259 -10.26 8.16 -26.28
CA LEU A 259 -11.71 8.26 -26.05
C LEU A 259 -12.43 8.69 -27.33
N ASP A 260 -11.87 9.66 -28.05
CA ASP A 260 -12.34 10.09 -29.36
C ASP A 260 -11.17 10.13 -30.34
N GLN A 261 -11.24 9.25 -31.34
CA GLN A 261 -10.22 9.12 -32.35
C GLN A 261 -10.19 10.35 -33.28
N TRP A 262 -8.98 10.75 -33.65
CA TRP A 262 -8.72 11.82 -34.61
C TRP A 262 -9.46 11.54 -35.93
N ASN A 263 -10.24 12.44 -36.51
CA ASN A 263 -10.52 13.84 -36.19
C ASN A 263 -12.02 14.01 -35.95
N GLU A 264 -12.49 13.77 -34.72
CA GLU A 264 -13.90 13.70 -34.30
C GLU A 264 -14.65 12.50 -34.90
N GLN A 265 -14.01 11.32 -34.90
CA GLN A 265 -14.69 10.11 -35.39
C GLN A 265 -15.84 9.67 -34.47
N GLY A 266 -15.87 10.14 -33.22
CA GLY A 266 -16.92 9.82 -32.24
C GLY A 266 -16.85 8.39 -31.75
N VAL A 267 -15.67 7.77 -31.84
CA VAL A 267 -15.43 6.39 -31.40
C VAL A 267 -14.10 6.28 -30.64
N PHE A 268 -14.06 5.34 -29.71
CA PHE A 268 -12.82 4.92 -29.06
C PHE A 268 -11.82 4.39 -30.08
N GLY A 269 -10.54 4.58 -29.79
CA GLY A 269 -9.47 4.17 -30.68
C GLY A 269 -8.12 4.03 -29.99
N LEU A 270 -7.12 3.80 -30.82
CA LEU A 270 -5.71 3.74 -30.44
C LEU A 270 -4.90 4.46 -31.50
N THR A 271 -3.97 5.32 -31.10
CA THR A 271 -3.05 6.00 -32.02
C THR A 271 -1.64 5.49 -31.78
N GLU A 272 -1.02 4.91 -32.82
CA GLU A 272 0.41 4.66 -32.88
C GLU A 272 1.08 5.84 -33.56
N PHE A 273 1.81 6.65 -32.80
CA PHE A 273 2.30 7.93 -33.29
C PHE A 273 3.31 7.77 -34.44
N GLY A 274 3.02 8.44 -35.55
CA GLY A 274 3.83 8.36 -36.76
C GLY A 274 3.59 7.08 -37.59
N VAL A 275 2.68 6.21 -37.15
CA VAL A 275 2.35 4.94 -37.81
C VAL A 275 0.91 4.95 -38.30
N ALA A 276 -0.08 4.90 -37.40
CA ALA A 276 -1.49 4.75 -37.76
C ALA A 276 -2.46 5.15 -36.63
N ASP A 277 -3.67 5.52 -37.02
CA ASP A 277 -4.82 5.65 -36.13
C ASP A 277 -5.74 4.44 -36.32
N HIS A 278 -6.02 3.74 -35.23
CA HIS A 278 -6.85 2.56 -35.16
C HIS A 278 -8.18 2.89 -34.49
N VAL A 279 -9.24 2.20 -34.93
CA VAL A 279 -10.56 2.19 -34.31
C VAL A 279 -10.92 0.75 -34.00
N PHE A 280 -11.64 0.53 -32.90
CA PHE A 280 -12.09 -0.80 -32.50
C PHE A 280 -13.23 -1.27 -33.42
N GLU A 281 -13.19 -2.53 -33.84
CA GLU A 281 -14.34 -3.18 -34.47
C GLU A 281 -15.41 -3.38 -33.38
N PRO A 282 -16.60 -2.81 -33.51
CA PRO A 282 -17.61 -2.87 -32.47
C PRO A 282 -18.30 -4.24 -32.42
N VAL A 283 -18.57 -4.75 -31.22
CA VAL A 283 -19.38 -5.98 -31.07
C VAL A 283 -20.88 -5.74 -31.27
N GLY A 284 -21.33 -4.49 -31.16
CA GLY A 284 -22.72 -4.07 -31.37
C GLY A 284 -22.82 -2.64 -31.92
N GLU A 285 -23.99 -2.26 -32.44
CA GLU A 285 -24.18 -0.89 -32.96
C GLU A 285 -23.97 0.14 -31.84
N GLY A 286 -23.00 1.06 -32.04
CA GLY A 286 -22.68 2.11 -31.08
C GLY A 286 -21.86 1.68 -29.86
N SER A 287 -21.46 0.41 -29.74
CA SER A 287 -20.76 -0.08 -28.55
C SER A 287 -19.38 0.56 -28.33
N THR A 288 -18.76 1.10 -29.38
CA THR A 288 -17.47 1.81 -29.33
C THR A 288 -17.61 3.33 -29.45
N SER A 289 -18.81 3.88 -29.32
CA SER A 289 -19.01 5.33 -29.38
C SER A 289 -18.35 6.06 -28.21
N SER A 290 -17.75 7.22 -28.47
CA SER A 290 -17.15 8.05 -27.42
C SER A 290 -18.19 8.50 -26.40
N VAL A 291 -17.81 8.54 -25.12
CA VAL A 291 -18.64 8.99 -24.00
C VAL A 291 -18.06 10.28 -23.43
N PHE A 292 -18.85 11.35 -23.39
CA PHE A 292 -18.46 12.65 -22.85
C PHE A 292 -19.53 13.15 -21.89
N ASP A 293 -19.13 13.98 -20.92
CA ASP A 293 -19.98 14.63 -19.92
C ASP A 293 -20.77 13.65 -19.01
N GLU A 294 -20.40 12.37 -19.03
CA GLU A 294 -20.97 11.27 -18.27
C GLU A 294 -19.84 10.46 -17.61
N ASN A 295 -20.13 9.82 -16.47
CA ASN A 295 -19.19 8.93 -15.80
C ASN A 295 -19.08 7.62 -16.60
N VAL A 296 -17.85 7.15 -16.80
CA VAL A 296 -17.59 5.94 -17.58
C VAL A 296 -16.43 5.15 -16.96
N HIS A 297 -16.57 3.83 -16.95
CA HIS A 297 -15.50 2.89 -16.66
C HIS A 297 -15.03 2.26 -17.98
N VAL A 298 -13.73 2.31 -18.26
CA VAL A 298 -13.14 1.79 -19.49
C VAL A 298 -11.99 0.85 -19.15
N ALA A 299 -11.98 -0.33 -19.76
CA ALA A 299 -10.85 -1.24 -19.68
C ALA A 299 -10.31 -1.62 -21.06
N TYR A 300 -8.99 -1.72 -21.15
CA TYR A 300 -8.27 -2.23 -22.32
C TYR A 300 -7.50 -3.47 -21.92
N VAL A 301 -7.89 -4.63 -22.46
CA VAL A 301 -7.15 -5.88 -22.30
C VAL A 301 -6.23 -6.05 -23.51
N ASN A 302 -4.95 -5.79 -23.33
CA ASN A 302 -3.89 -5.98 -24.32
C ASN A 302 -3.34 -7.41 -24.18
N ASP A 303 -3.89 -8.33 -24.98
CA ASP A 303 -3.59 -9.75 -24.91
C ASP A 303 -2.49 -10.13 -25.91
N LEU A 304 -1.28 -10.36 -25.40
CA LEU A 304 -0.11 -10.70 -26.23
C LEU A 304 -0.17 -12.13 -26.76
N GLU A 305 -0.89 -13.03 -26.09
CA GLU A 305 -1.04 -14.42 -26.53
C GLU A 305 -1.95 -14.53 -27.75
N LEU A 306 -3.05 -13.77 -27.74
CA LEU A 306 -4.02 -13.73 -28.84
C LEU A 306 -3.67 -12.69 -29.91
N GLY A 307 -2.76 -11.76 -29.62
CA GLY A 307 -2.35 -10.74 -30.58
C GLY A 307 -3.39 -9.64 -30.79
N GLU A 308 -4.23 -9.37 -29.77
CA GLU A 308 -5.36 -8.45 -29.86
C GLU A 308 -5.51 -7.57 -28.62
N THR A 309 -6.16 -6.41 -28.82
CA THR A 309 -6.65 -5.54 -27.75
C THR A 309 -8.17 -5.59 -27.72
N ARG A 310 -8.75 -5.84 -26.55
CA ARG A 310 -10.19 -5.80 -26.30
C ARG A 310 -10.54 -4.55 -25.49
N LEU A 311 -11.56 -3.82 -25.94
CA LEU A 311 -12.10 -2.63 -25.26
C LEU A 311 -13.37 -3.03 -24.53
N TYR A 312 -13.48 -2.64 -23.27
CA TYR A 312 -14.67 -2.77 -22.45
C TYR A 312 -15.12 -1.38 -22.00
N VAL A 313 -16.43 -1.15 -22.04
CA VAL A 313 -17.07 0.09 -21.57
C VAL A 313 -18.15 -0.31 -20.57
N ASN A 314 -18.10 0.27 -19.37
CA ASN A 314 -18.98 -0.03 -18.23
C ASN A 314 -19.12 -1.55 -17.99
N GLY A 315 -17.98 -2.24 -17.94
CA GLY A 315 -17.90 -3.67 -17.64
C GLY A 315 -18.26 -4.60 -18.80
N THR A 316 -18.74 -4.07 -19.92
CA THR A 316 -19.19 -4.87 -21.07
C THR A 316 -18.19 -4.78 -22.23
N LEU A 317 -17.88 -5.91 -22.87
CA LEU A 317 -17.07 -5.92 -24.09
C LEU A 317 -17.71 -5.02 -25.16
N ALA A 318 -16.98 -3.99 -25.57
CA ALA A 318 -17.43 -2.96 -26.50
C ALA A 318 -16.87 -3.17 -27.91
N GLY A 319 -15.62 -3.61 -28.03
CA GLY A 319 -15.00 -3.84 -29.33
C GLY A 319 -13.66 -4.55 -29.25
N ASN A 320 -13.16 -4.96 -30.40
CA ASN A 320 -11.88 -5.66 -30.53
C ASN A 320 -11.00 -5.02 -31.60
N LEU A 321 -9.69 -5.10 -31.41
CA LEU A 321 -8.68 -4.61 -32.33
C LEU A 321 -7.58 -5.68 -32.47
N ALA A 322 -7.32 -6.14 -33.68
CA ALA A 322 -6.25 -7.11 -33.97
C ALA A 322 -4.87 -6.42 -34.01
N ALA A 323 -4.49 -5.78 -32.90
CA ALA A 323 -3.20 -5.16 -32.67
C ALA A 323 -2.92 -5.11 -31.15
N ASN A 324 -1.65 -5.11 -30.79
CA ASN A 324 -1.16 -4.84 -29.44
C ASN A 324 -0.35 -3.56 -29.42
N PHE A 325 -0.09 -3.06 -28.22
CA PHE A 325 0.70 -1.85 -28.00
C PHE A 325 1.57 -1.98 -26.75
N GLU A 326 2.46 -1.00 -26.54
CA GLU A 326 3.38 -0.94 -25.41
C GLU A 326 3.18 0.40 -24.67
N LEU A 327 2.57 0.32 -23.49
CA LEU A 327 2.30 1.46 -22.60
C LEU A 327 2.68 1.08 -21.17
N THR A 328 3.99 1.00 -20.92
CA THR A 328 4.61 0.69 -19.62
C THR A 328 5.42 1.89 -19.12
N GLY A 329 5.66 1.96 -17.81
CA GLY A 329 6.42 3.03 -17.19
C GLY A 329 5.67 4.36 -17.20
N GLU A 330 6.42 5.45 -17.35
CA GLU A 330 5.87 6.81 -17.39
C GLU A 330 4.86 6.99 -18.54
N ALA A 331 3.66 7.48 -18.18
CA ALA A 331 2.56 7.75 -19.10
C ALA A 331 1.82 9.03 -18.69
N GLY A 332 1.25 9.73 -19.67
CA GLY A 332 0.30 10.81 -19.40
C GLY A 332 -1.12 10.25 -19.30
N VAL A 333 -1.82 10.48 -18.19
CA VAL A 333 -3.28 10.31 -18.10
C VAL A 333 -3.99 11.60 -18.46
N MET A 334 -5.20 11.48 -19.02
CA MET A 334 -5.98 12.58 -19.60
C MET A 334 -5.25 13.35 -20.72
N ALA A 335 -4.19 12.78 -21.28
CA ALA A 335 -3.41 13.29 -22.39
C ALA A 335 -2.82 12.14 -23.20
N ALA A 336 -2.44 12.43 -24.46
CA ALA A 336 -2.00 11.40 -25.39
C ALA A 336 -0.50 11.12 -25.31
N ARG A 337 0.28 11.96 -24.62
CA ARG A 337 1.74 11.93 -24.61
C ARG A 337 2.29 12.45 -23.28
N LEU A 338 3.58 12.22 -23.07
CA LEU A 338 4.34 12.79 -21.95
C LEU A 338 4.34 14.32 -22.00
N SER A 339 4.26 14.89 -23.20
CA SER A 339 3.83 16.29 -23.39
C SER A 339 2.31 16.37 -23.25
N LEU A 340 1.87 16.69 -22.03
CA LEU A 340 0.48 16.68 -21.57
C LEU A 340 -0.49 17.59 -22.36
N ASN A 341 0.03 18.43 -23.26
CA ASN A 341 -0.79 19.31 -24.12
C ASN A 341 -1.28 18.63 -25.40
N THR A 342 -0.99 17.34 -25.61
CA THR A 342 -1.40 16.60 -26.81
C THR A 342 -2.72 15.87 -26.57
N ASP A 343 -3.76 16.26 -27.31
CA ASP A 343 -5.14 15.75 -27.21
C ASP A 343 -5.68 15.60 -25.78
N PRO A 344 -5.53 16.61 -24.90
CA PRO A 344 -5.95 16.50 -23.52
C PRO A 344 -7.47 16.45 -23.39
N MET A 345 -7.95 15.89 -22.27
CA MET A 345 -9.32 16.11 -21.83
C MET A 345 -9.53 17.60 -21.50
N ALA A 346 -10.75 18.12 -21.70
CA ALA A 346 -11.03 19.54 -21.45
C ALA A 346 -11.21 19.86 -19.96
N ASN A 347 -11.21 21.15 -19.63
CA ASN A 347 -11.56 21.62 -18.29
C ASN A 347 -12.94 21.10 -17.84
N GLY A 348 -13.04 20.67 -16.58
CA GLY A 348 -14.23 20.01 -16.03
C GLY A 348 -14.23 18.48 -16.19
N SER A 349 -13.16 17.91 -16.75
CA SER A 349 -12.94 16.46 -16.74
C SER A 349 -12.38 16.00 -15.40
N ILE A 350 -12.66 14.76 -15.02
CA ILE A 350 -12.18 14.13 -13.81
C ILE A 350 -11.75 12.71 -14.16
N MET A 351 -10.51 12.35 -13.86
CA MET A 351 -10.05 10.95 -13.81
C MET A 351 -10.18 10.50 -12.37
N TYR A 352 -11.20 9.71 -12.02
CA TYR A 352 -11.46 9.30 -10.63
C TYR A 352 -10.41 8.34 -10.11
N ASN A 353 -10.04 7.35 -10.93
CA ASN A 353 -9.01 6.37 -10.63
C ASN A 353 -8.52 5.71 -11.92
N TRP A 354 -7.37 5.05 -11.82
CA TRP A 354 -6.85 4.15 -12.84
C TRP A 354 -6.05 3.03 -12.20
N ALA A 355 -5.94 1.91 -12.89
CA ALA A 355 -5.14 0.75 -12.47
C ALA A 355 -4.56 0.00 -13.68
N THR A 356 -3.38 -0.60 -13.49
CA THR A 356 -2.76 -1.52 -14.44
C THR A 356 -2.52 -2.88 -13.79
N TYR A 357 -2.68 -3.93 -14.59
CA TYR A 357 -2.49 -5.32 -14.21
C TYR A 357 -1.55 -5.96 -15.22
N ASN A 358 -0.53 -6.70 -14.78
CA ASN A 358 0.38 -7.43 -15.68
C ASN A 358 -0.25 -8.78 -16.11
N SER A 359 -1.55 -8.77 -16.38
CA SER A 359 -2.30 -9.92 -16.90
C SER A 359 -3.43 -9.48 -17.84
N ALA A 360 -3.93 -10.41 -18.66
CA ALA A 360 -5.21 -10.24 -19.35
C ALA A 360 -6.38 -10.66 -18.44
N LEU A 361 -7.05 -9.70 -17.81
CA LEU A 361 -8.20 -9.97 -16.94
C LEU A 361 -9.38 -10.57 -17.72
N SER A 362 -10.21 -11.35 -17.01
CA SER A 362 -11.42 -11.94 -17.57
C SER A 362 -12.55 -10.91 -17.72
N ASP A 363 -13.55 -11.24 -18.54
CA ASP A 363 -14.76 -10.44 -18.71
C ASP A 363 -15.48 -10.23 -17.37
N GLU A 364 -15.55 -11.27 -16.54
CA GLU A 364 -16.18 -11.21 -15.22
C GLU A 364 -15.43 -10.28 -14.25
N ALA A 365 -14.09 -10.32 -14.25
CA ALA A 365 -13.28 -9.43 -13.42
C ALA A 365 -13.46 -7.97 -13.83
N ILE A 366 -13.49 -7.69 -15.13
CA ILE A 366 -13.70 -6.33 -15.66
C ILE A 366 -15.12 -5.83 -15.33
N ALA A 367 -16.12 -6.70 -15.37
CA ALA A 367 -17.48 -6.37 -14.97
C ALA A 367 -17.58 -6.02 -13.47
N ALA A 368 -16.87 -6.77 -12.61
CA ALA A 368 -16.81 -6.49 -11.18
C ALA A 368 -16.15 -5.12 -10.89
N LEU A 369 -14.99 -4.85 -11.50
CA LEU A 369 -14.31 -3.56 -11.38
C LEU A 369 -15.20 -2.39 -11.85
N ALA A 370 -15.99 -2.59 -12.91
CA ALA A 370 -16.91 -1.58 -13.38
C ALA A 370 -18.07 -1.33 -12.41
N SER A 371 -18.59 -2.37 -11.74
CA SER A 371 -19.65 -2.20 -10.72
C SER A 371 -19.16 -1.56 -9.44
N GLU A 372 -17.87 -1.71 -9.12
CA GLU A 372 -17.22 -1.12 -7.94
C GLU A 372 -16.70 0.31 -8.19
N ALA A 373 -16.83 0.83 -9.42
CA ALA A 373 -16.35 2.16 -9.78
C ALA A 373 -17.08 3.26 -9.00
N VAL A 374 -16.35 3.98 -8.16
CA VAL A 374 -16.88 5.11 -7.37
C VAL A 374 -16.64 6.43 -8.11
N TYR A 375 -17.68 7.24 -8.21
CA TYR A 375 -17.65 8.56 -8.83
C TYR A 375 -18.03 9.63 -7.81
N TYR A 376 -17.17 10.63 -7.62
CA TYR A 376 -17.36 11.66 -6.59
C TYR A 376 -16.78 13.00 -7.04
N ASP A 377 -17.27 14.14 -6.57
CA ASP A 377 -16.61 15.43 -6.85
C ASP A 377 -15.38 15.58 -5.94
N PRO A 378 -14.14 15.47 -6.46
CA PRO A 378 -12.96 15.59 -5.61
C PRO A 378 -12.74 17.02 -5.11
N THR A 379 -13.41 18.02 -5.71
CA THR A 379 -13.35 19.41 -5.23
C THR A 379 -14.17 19.62 -3.97
N GLY A 380 -15.05 18.68 -3.61
CA GLY A 380 -15.98 18.77 -2.47
C GLY A 380 -17.43 18.99 -2.93
N PRO A 381 -18.38 18.91 -2.00
CA PRO A 381 -18.20 19.01 -0.55
C PRO A 381 -17.72 17.74 0.15
N HIS A 382 -16.81 17.87 1.12
CA HIS A 382 -16.26 16.79 1.94
C HIS A 382 -16.62 16.98 3.42
N THR A 383 -17.02 15.91 4.10
CA THR A 383 -17.34 15.91 5.54
C THR A 383 -16.27 15.23 6.41
N SER A 384 -15.29 14.61 5.77
CA SER A 384 -14.14 13.96 6.39
C SER A 384 -12.87 14.26 5.59
N PRO A 385 -11.68 14.15 6.20
CA PRO A 385 -10.43 14.26 5.47
C PRO A 385 -10.34 13.29 4.29
N ILE A 386 -9.75 13.74 3.19
CA ILE A 386 -9.56 12.97 1.96
C ILE A 386 -8.30 13.44 1.23
N VAL A 387 -7.65 12.54 0.48
CA VAL A 387 -6.55 12.87 -0.42
C VAL A 387 -7.09 13.21 -1.81
N VAL A 388 -6.65 14.33 -2.36
CA VAL A 388 -6.99 14.83 -3.69
C VAL A 388 -5.71 15.21 -4.44
N ASP A 389 -5.79 15.38 -5.76
CA ASP A 389 -4.65 15.85 -6.54
C ASP A 389 -4.78 17.35 -6.86
N PHE A 390 -3.86 18.16 -6.31
CA PHE A 390 -3.74 19.59 -6.64
C PHE A 390 -3.06 19.84 -8.00
N GLY A 391 -2.63 18.77 -8.67
CA GLY A 391 -1.97 18.77 -9.97
C GLY A 391 -0.51 19.20 -9.90
N PRO A 392 0.19 19.17 -11.04
CA PRO A 392 1.54 19.71 -11.14
C PRO A 392 1.51 21.24 -11.04
N LEU A 393 1.86 21.77 -9.87
CA LEU A 393 2.06 23.20 -9.64
C LEU A 393 3.49 23.66 -10.00
N SER A 394 4.12 22.98 -10.95
CA SER A 394 5.36 23.43 -11.60
C SER A 394 5.60 22.64 -12.88
N VAL A 395 6.19 23.27 -13.90
CA VAL A 395 6.57 22.58 -15.15
C VAL A 395 8.04 22.11 -15.13
N GLU A 396 8.88 22.57 -14.20
CA GLU A 396 10.31 22.21 -14.14
C GLU A 396 10.90 22.31 -12.70
N GLY A 397 10.22 21.79 -11.68
CA GLY A 397 10.80 21.67 -10.33
C GLY A 397 11.09 22.99 -9.59
N LEU A 398 10.54 24.10 -10.07
CA LEU A 398 10.44 25.38 -9.35
C LEU A 398 8.96 25.72 -9.23
N PRO A 399 8.45 26.04 -8.02
CA PRO A 399 7.04 26.41 -7.86
C PRO A 399 6.78 27.64 -8.73
N GLU A 400 5.76 27.60 -9.60
CA GLU A 400 5.24 28.84 -10.22
C GLU A 400 4.40 29.58 -9.17
N PRO A 401 4.09 30.88 -9.35
CA PRO A 401 3.10 31.50 -8.49
C PRO A 401 1.74 30.79 -8.62
N TYR A 402 1.11 30.45 -7.49
CA TYR A 402 -0.23 29.88 -7.45
C TYR A 402 -1.07 30.51 -6.35
N THR A 403 -2.39 30.45 -6.55
CA THR A 403 -3.35 30.87 -5.55
C THR A 403 -4.26 29.70 -5.19
N PHE A 404 -4.35 29.38 -3.90
CA PHE A 404 -5.21 28.32 -3.37
C PHE A 404 -6.48 28.95 -2.80
N GLU A 405 -7.62 28.35 -3.08
CA GLU A 405 -8.93 28.76 -2.60
C GLU A 405 -9.59 27.62 -1.82
N PHE A 406 -10.20 27.94 -0.68
CA PHE A 406 -10.94 27.01 0.15
C PHE A 406 -12.20 27.69 0.68
N PHE A 407 -13.30 26.94 0.74
CA PHE A 407 -14.51 27.37 1.42
C PHE A 407 -15.03 26.25 2.31
N PHE A 408 -15.10 26.50 3.62
CA PHE A 408 -15.41 25.46 4.60
C PHE A 408 -16.11 26.00 5.83
N ASN A 409 -16.75 25.11 6.57
CA ASN A 409 -17.15 25.27 7.96
C ASN A 409 -16.34 24.27 8.81
N ALA A 410 -15.40 24.77 9.61
CA ALA A 410 -14.50 23.92 10.37
C ALA A 410 -14.94 23.84 11.85
N GLN A 411 -14.91 22.62 12.37
CA GLN A 411 -14.97 22.31 13.80
C GLN A 411 -13.55 22.08 14.31
N LYS A 412 -13.28 22.48 15.54
CA LYS A 412 -11.96 22.30 16.13
C LYS A 412 -11.78 20.85 16.60
N ALA A 413 -10.69 20.20 16.18
CA ALA A 413 -10.21 18.95 16.77
C ALA A 413 -8.83 19.13 17.37
N GLY A 414 -8.68 18.77 18.65
CA GLY A 414 -7.37 18.77 19.30
C GLY A 414 -6.69 20.14 19.38
N VAL A 415 -5.36 20.14 19.30
CA VAL A 415 -4.50 21.30 19.59
C VAL A 415 -3.98 22.03 18.35
N SER A 416 -4.39 21.60 17.15
CA SER A 416 -4.10 22.20 15.84
C SER A 416 -5.16 21.73 14.84
N THR A 417 -5.42 22.52 13.81
CA THR A 417 -6.36 22.15 12.73
C THR A 417 -5.81 22.61 11.38
N ALA A 418 -5.75 21.70 10.41
CA ALA A 418 -5.30 22.00 9.05
C ALA A 418 -6.45 22.18 8.05
N ILE A 419 -6.17 22.99 7.03
CA ILE A 419 -7.03 23.18 5.86
C ILE A 419 -6.65 22.15 4.79
N ALA A 420 -5.35 22.04 4.50
CA ALA A 420 -4.79 21.07 3.58
C ALA A 420 -3.30 20.83 3.88
N GLY A 421 -2.72 19.73 3.40
CA GLY A 421 -1.29 19.47 3.52
C GLY A 421 -0.82 18.17 2.88
N ASP A 422 0.49 18.03 2.74
CA ASP A 422 1.19 16.82 2.33
C ASP A 422 2.21 16.41 3.42
N ASP A 423 3.17 15.54 3.11
CA ASP A 423 4.18 15.14 4.10
C ASP A 423 5.24 16.21 4.41
N SER A 424 5.30 17.28 3.61
CA SER A 424 6.27 18.38 3.72
C SER A 424 5.66 19.66 4.30
N TRP A 425 4.46 20.02 3.86
CA TRP A 425 3.81 21.30 4.16
C TRP A 425 2.37 21.12 4.60
N ALA A 426 1.90 22.03 5.47
CA ALA A 426 0.49 22.13 5.83
C ALA A 426 0.02 23.60 5.87
N LEU A 427 -1.16 23.86 5.32
CA LEU A 427 -1.92 25.09 5.48
C LEU A 427 -2.77 24.96 6.75
N LYS A 428 -2.55 25.83 7.73
CA LYS A 428 -3.11 25.71 9.07
C LYS A 428 -4.23 26.73 9.28
N LEU A 429 -5.39 26.22 9.70
CA LEU A 429 -6.45 27.03 10.29
C LEU A 429 -6.10 27.39 11.73
N ASP A 430 -5.56 26.45 12.51
CA ASP A 430 -5.05 26.70 13.86
C ASP A 430 -3.69 26.01 14.05
N GLN A 431 -2.71 26.79 14.50
CA GLN A 431 -1.34 26.35 14.73
C GLN A 431 -1.19 25.53 16.03
N TRP A 432 -0.12 24.73 16.10
CA TRP A 432 0.14 23.84 17.23
C TRP A 432 0.10 24.57 18.57
N ASN A 433 -0.50 23.91 19.57
CA ASN A 433 -0.73 24.42 20.92
C ASN A 433 -1.78 25.54 20.98
N GLU A 434 -2.81 25.43 20.13
CA GLU A 434 -4.02 26.25 20.13
C GLU A 434 -3.75 27.76 20.05
N GLN A 435 -2.91 28.18 19.11
CA GLN A 435 -2.56 29.59 18.98
C GLN A 435 -3.72 30.44 18.47
N GLY A 436 -4.74 29.82 17.85
CA GLY A 436 -5.95 30.45 17.35
C GLY A 436 -5.70 31.34 16.13
N VAL A 437 -4.70 31.01 15.31
CA VAL A 437 -4.28 31.83 14.18
C VAL A 437 -3.93 30.99 12.96
N PHE A 438 -4.20 31.56 11.78
CA PHE A 438 -3.82 30.98 10.50
C PHE A 438 -2.31 30.96 10.31
N GLY A 439 -1.82 29.95 9.60
CA GLY A 439 -0.42 29.85 9.25
C GLY A 439 -0.12 28.79 8.21
N ILE A 440 1.17 28.53 8.03
CA ILE A 440 1.67 27.36 7.32
C ILE A 440 2.71 26.65 8.19
N THR A 441 2.87 25.35 8.02
CA THR A 441 3.86 24.54 8.72
C THR A 441 4.73 23.83 7.70
N GLU A 442 6.04 23.96 7.83
CA GLU A 442 7.03 23.11 7.16
C GLU A 442 7.46 22.03 8.14
N PHE A 443 7.09 20.79 7.88
CA PHE A 443 7.28 19.72 8.84
C PHE A 443 8.76 19.45 9.10
N GLY A 444 9.11 19.39 10.39
CA GLY A 444 10.50 19.21 10.83
C GLY A 444 11.38 20.46 10.69
N VAL A 445 10.84 21.58 10.20
CA VAL A 445 11.59 22.82 9.97
C VAL A 445 11.04 23.97 10.80
N MET A 446 9.86 24.51 10.45
CA MET A 446 9.34 25.74 11.09
C MET A 446 7.83 25.94 10.88
N ASP A 447 7.18 26.56 11.86
CA ASP A 447 5.83 27.10 11.75
C ASP A 447 5.88 28.59 11.41
N TYR A 448 5.05 29.02 10.46
CA TYR A 448 4.91 30.40 10.02
C TYR A 448 3.49 30.87 10.31
N VAL A 449 3.36 32.06 10.91
CA VAL A 449 2.07 32.69 11.24
C VAL A 449 1.93 33.95 10.42
N PHE A 450 0.75 34.16 9.81
CA PHE A 450 0.49 35.37 9.03
C PHE A 450 0.53 36.63 9.91
N GLU A 451 1.05 37.73 9.37
CA GLU A 451 1.15 39.01 10.06
C GLU A 451 0.53 40.17 9.25
N VAL A 452 0.02 41.18 9.96
CA VAL A 452 -0.39 42.48 9.42
C VAL A 452 0.31 43.58 10.22
N ASP A 453 1.08 44.44 9.56
CA ASP A 453 1.83 45.55 10.19
C ASP A 453 2.70 45.14 11.40
N GLY A 454 3.24 43.91 11.38
CA GLY A 454 4.09 43.36 12.45
C GLY A 454 3.32 42.93 13.71
N GLN A 455 1.99 42.74 13.58
CA GLN A 455 1.15 42.06 14.55
C GLN A 455 0.62 40.77 13.93
N THR A 456 0.30 39.79 14.77
CA THR A 456 -0.38 38.55 14.33
C THR A 456 -1.65 38.90 13.56
N SER A 457 -1.90 38.16 12.48
CA SER A 457 -3.08 38.30 11.63
C SER A 457 -4.39 37.99 12.39
N VAL A 458 -5.49 38.00 11.65
CA VAL A 458 -6.83 37.66 12.14
C VAL A 458 -6.88 36.30 12.85
N GLU A 459 -7.64 36.27 13.96
CA GLU A 459 -7.92 35.04 14.70
C GLU A 459 -8.69 34.03 13.83
N SER A 460 -8.42 32.75 14.06
CA SER A 460 -9.11 31.65 13.39
C SER A 460 -10.59 31.62 13.74
N VAL A 461 -11.42 31.32 12.74
CA VAL A 461 -12.87 31.21 12.89
C VAL A 461 -13.27 29.74 12.74
N PHE A 462 -14.03 29.25 13.71
CA PHE A 462 -14.62 27.91 13.74
C PHE A 462 -16.14 28.04 13.88
N GLU A 463 -16.88 26.98 13.54
CA GLU A 463 -18.35 26.90 13.63
C GLU A 463 -19.10 27.91 12.72
N GLU A 464 -18.39 28.57 11.80
CA GLU A 464 -18.94 29.50 10.80
C GLU A 464 -18.34 29.18 9.43
N ASP A 465 -19.02 29.62 8.36
CA ASP A 465 -18.51 29.46 7.00
C ASP A 465 -17.40 30.48 6.73
N VAL A 466 -16.24 29.99 6.29
CA VAL A 466 -15.03 30.78 6.06
C VAL A 466 -14.51 30.52 4.66
N HIS A 467 -14.36 31.59 3.88
CA HIS A 467 -13.69 31.59 2.58
C HIS A 467 -12.24 32.04 2.76
N VAL A 468 -11.29 31.18 2.41
CA VAL A 468 -9.86 31.41 2.58
C VAL A 468 -9.19 31.37 1.22
N VAL A 469 -8.38 32.38 0.93
CA VAL A 469 -7.51 32.40 -0.23
C VAL A 469 -6.07 32.65 0.21
N ILE A 470 -5.16 31.77 -0.23
CA ILE A 470 -3.72 31.89 0.01
C ILE A 470 -3.02 32.09 -1.33
N VAL A 471 -2.45 33.28 -1.52
CA VAL A 471 -1.66 33.62 -2.70
C VAL A 471 -0.20 33.32 -2.40
N ASN A 472 0.36 32.28 -3.03
CA ASN A 472 1.75 31.86 -2.93
C ASN A 472 2.57 32.54 -4.05
N ASP A 473 3.13 33.71 -3.75
CA ASP A 473 3.88 34.55 -4.69
C ASP A 473 5.38 34.26 -4.57
N VAL A 474 5.83 33.25 -5.30
CA VAL A 474 7.22 32.78 -5.32
C VAL A 474 8.20 33.81 -5.90
N ASP A 475 7.71 34.71 -6.77
CA ASP A 475 8.52 35.79 -7.35
C ASP A 475 8.87 36.85 -6.31
N LEU A 476 8.01 37.02 -5.30
CA LEU A 476 8.20 37.95 -4.18
C LEU A 476 8.67 37.26 -2.89
N GLU A 477 8.86 35.95 -2.91
CA GLU A 477 9.16 35.13 -1.73
C GLU A 477 8.12 35.32 -0.60
N GLU A 478 6.84 35.50 -0.96
CA GLU A 478 5.78 35.93 -0.05
C GLU A 478 4.49 35.11 -0.22
N CYS A 479 3.89 34.68 0.90
CA CYS A 479 2.51 34.19 0.93
C CYS A 479 1.58 35.25 1.51
N ARG A 480 0.41 35.46 0.89
CA ARG A 480 -0.62 36.40 1.38
C ARG A 480 -1.91 35.66 1.68
N LEU A 481 -2.49 35.94 2.83
CA LEU A 481 -3.77 35.40 3.29
C LEU A 481 -4.89 36.41 3.05
N PHE A 482 -6.00 35.92 2.53
CA PHE A 482 -7.27 36.63 2.45
C PHE A 482 -8.37 35.79 3.09
N ILE A 483 -9.24 36.43 3.86
CA ILE A 483 -10.39 35.81 4.49
C ILE A 483 -11.65 36.57 4.11
N ASN A 484 -12.66 35.86 3.61
CA ASN A 484 -13.95 36.43 3.18
C ASN A 484 -13.76 37.62 2.22
N GLY A 485 -12.81 37.48 1.29
CA GLY A 485 -12.47 38.49 0.29
C GLY A 485 -11.60 39.67 0.77
N GLU A 486 -11.26 39.75 2.06
CA GLU A 486 -10.45 40.84 2.62
C GLU A 486 -9.04 40.39 2.95
N TYR A 487 -8.06 41.29 2.79
CA TYR A 487 -6.66 41.01 3.09
C TYR A 487 -6.47 40.80 4.60
N ALA A 488 -5.86 39.69 4.97
CA ALA A 488 -5.75 39.22 6.35
C ALA A 488 -4.31 39.07 6.85
N GLY A 489 -3.31 39.09 5.97
CA GLY A 489 -1.90 39.11 6.36
C GLY A 489 -0.97 38.54 5.31
N TYR A 490 0.32 38.49 5.65
CA TYR A 490 1.36 37.91 4.81
C TYR A 490 2.46 37.24 5.66
N ILE A 491 3.27 36.41 5.02
CA ILE A 491 4.52 35.84 5.54
C ILE A 491 5.58 35.88 4.44
N TYR A 492 6.85 36.04 4.84
CA TYR A 492 8.00 35.92 3.94
C TYR A 492 8.46 34.46 3.84
N ALA A 493 7.61 33.63 3.26
CA ALA A 493 7.85 32.23 2.99
C ALA A 493 6.94 31.77 1.85
N ASN A 494 7.36 30.74 1.13
CA ASN A 494 6.53 29.99 0.19
C ASN A 494 6.49 28.53 0.62
N PHE A 495 5.52 27.80 0.08
CA PHE A 495 5.37 26.36 0.25
C PHE A 495 5.22 25.70 -1.11
N ASN A 496 5.34 24.37 -1.15
CA ASN A 496 5.02 23.57 -2.31
C ASN A 496 4.01 22.50 -1.91
N LEU A 497 2.77 22.65 -2.37
CA LEU A 497 1.70 21.67 -2.26
C LEU A 497 1.25 21.32 -3.66
N SER A 498 1.76 20.23 -4.21
CA SER A 498 1.53 19.80 -5.59
C SER A 498 1.30 18.30 -5.63
N GLY A 499 0.48 17.79 -6.54
CA GLY A 499 0.18 16.37 -6.57
C GLY A 499 -0.76 15.97 -5.42
N PRO A 500 -0.58 14.76 -4.84
CA PRO A 500 -1.40 14.27 -3.75
C PRO A 500 -1.34 15.20 -2.53
N THR A 501 -2.51 15.67 -2.10
CA THR A 501 -2.66 16.60 -0.98
C THR A 501 -3.86 16.17 -0.16
N ALA A 502 -3.70 16.06 1.15
CA ALA A 502 -4.83 15.88 2.06
C ALA A 502 -5.57 17.20 2.22
N VAL A 503 -6.89 17.18 2.09
CA VAL A 503 -7.76 18.30 2.51
C VAL A 503 -8.44 17.94 3.83
N MET A 504 -8.73 18.96 4.64
CA MET A 504 -9.21 18.82 6.03
C MET A 504 -8.26 18.07 6.97
N ALA A 505 -7.01 17.84 6.58
CA ALA A 505 -5.94 17.28 7.39
C ALA A 505 -4.57 17.85 6.97
N ALA A 506 -3.56 17.67 7.81
CA ALA A 506 -2.25 18.28 7.60
C ALA A 506 -1.27 17.41 6.81
N ARG A 507 -1.56 16.12 6.64
CA ARG A 507 -0.70 15.13 5.99
C ARG A 507 -1.52 14.10 5.24
N LEU A 508 -0.86 13.37 4.33
CA LEU A 508 -1.46 12.23 3.62
C LEU A 508 -1.95 11.14 4.58
N ASN A 509 -1.30 11.00 5.74
CA ASN A 509 -1.94 10.37 6.88
C ASN A 509 -3.00 11.31 7.48
N LEU A 510 -4.24 11.05 7.07
CA LEU A 510 -5.44 11.82 7.38
C LEU A 510 -5.72 12.02 8.88
N GLY A 511 -5.05 11.29 9.77
CA GLY A 511 -5.16 11.47 11.22
C GLY A 511 -4.37 12.66 11.79
N THR A 512 -3.57 13.36 10.99
CA THR A 512 -2.71 14.46 11.48
C THR A 512 -3.45 15.80 11.40
N ASP A 513 -3.70 16.41 12.57
CA ASP A 513 -4.39 17.70 12.75
C ASP A 513 -5.65 17.88 11.90
N PRO A 514 -6.59 16.90 11.91
CA PRO A 514 -7.78 16.95 11.08
C PRO A 514 -8.74 18.06 11.53
N MET A 515 -9.65 18.46 10.63
CA MET A 515 -10.85 19.18 11.05
C MET A 515 -11.73 18.26 11.90
N GLY A 516 -12.46 18.84 12.87
CA GLY A 516 -13.29 18.08 13.81
C GLY A 516 -14.56 17.52 13.19
N GLU A 517 -15.16 16.55 13.89
CA GLU A 517 -16.44 15.96 13.52
C GLU A 517 -17.51 17.04 13.34
N GLY A 518 -18.26 16.96 12.25
CA GLY A 518 -19.25 17.97 11.85
C GLY A 518 -18.69 19.11 11.01
N SER A 519 -17.41 19.06 10.63
CA SER A 519 -16.84 19.99 9.65
C SER A 519 -17.33 19.65 8.24
N VAL A 520 -17.37 20.67 7.37
CA VAL A 520 -17.63 20.52 5.94
C VAL A 520 -16.67 21.39 5.16
N LEU A 521 -15.86 20.80 4.29
CA LEU A 521 -15.16 21.53 3.23
C LEU A 521 -16.08 21.60 2.02
N TYR A 522 -16.71 22.75 1.77
CA TYR A 522 -17.68 22.90 0.68
C TYR A 522 -17.02 22.76 -0.69
N TYR A 523 -15.88 23.44 -0.88
CA TYR A 523 -15.03 23.21 -2.03
C TYR A 523 -13.59 23.71 -1.83
N TRP A 524 -12.69 23.26 -2.69
CA TRP A 524 -11.36 23.83 -2.90
C TRP A 524 -11.08 24.06 -4.40
N ASP A 525 -10.13 24.96 -4.69
CA ASP A 525 -9.64 25.19 -6.06
C ASP A 525 -8.19 25.71 -6.06
N THR A 526 -7.50 25.52 -7.18
CA THR A 526 -6.15 26.05 -7.44
C THR A 526 -6.16 26.91 -8.70
N HIS A 527 -5.66 28.14 -8.57
CA HIS A 527 -5.59 29.10 -9.66
C HIS A 527 -4.13 29.34 -10.05
N ALA A 528 -3.84 29.22 -11.35
CA ALA A 528 -2.52 29.56 -11.87
C ALA A 528 -2.22 31.06 -11.70
N GLY A 529 -1.06 31.38 -11.11
CA GLY A 529 -0.59 32.74 -10.91
C GLY A 529 -1.08 33.41 -9.63
N VAL A 530 -0.71 34.69 -9.52
CA VAL A 530 -1.10 35.59 -8.43
C VAL A 530 -2.43 36.26 -8.75
N LEU A 531 -3.48 35.95 -7.99
CA LEU A 531 -4.75 36.66 -8.11
C LEU A 531 -4.69 38.04 -7.46
N SER A 532 -5.32 39.03 -8.10
CA SER A 532 -5.51 40.36 -7.53
C SER A 532 -6.61 40.37 -6.46
N GLN A 533 -6.57 41.37 -5.56
CA GLN A 533 -7.60 41.53 -4.54
C GLN A 533 -9.03 41.68 -5.12
N GLU A 534 -9.19 42.30 -6.30
CA GLU A 534 -10.50 42.41 -6.95
C GLU A 534 -11.02 41.05 -7.44
N GLN A 535 -10.12 40.19 -7.95
CA GLN A 535 -10.46 38.81 -8.32
C GLN A 535 -10.84 38.00 -7.08
N ILE A 536 -10.07 38.10 -6.00
CA ILE A 536 -10.35 37.40 -4.73
C ILE A 536 -11.70 37.83 -4.13
N LYS A 537 -12.02 39.13 -4.17
CA LYS A 537 -13.37 39.61 -3.77
C LYS A 537 -14.47 39.05 -4.65
N SER A 538 -14.19 38.84 -5.93
CA SER A 538 -15.14 38.22 -6.85
C SER A 538 -15.32 36.73 -6.56
N LEU A 539 -14.26 36.00 -6.21
CA LEU A 539 -14.34 34.61 -5.75
C LEU A 539 -15.24 34.50 -4.53
N TYR A 540 -14.97 35.28 -3.48
CA TYR A 540 -15.82 35.30 -2.27
C TYR A 540 -17.28 35.66 -2.57
N ALA A 541 -17.54 36.64 -3.43
CA ALA A 541 -18.91 37.03 -3.80
C ALA A 541 -19.68 35.92 -4.55
N ASN A 542 -18.98 34.97 -5.17
CA ASN A 542 -19.54 33.83 -5.87
C ASN A 542 -19.38 32.52 -5.07
N ALA A 543 -18.83 32.57 -3.85
CA ALA A 543 -18.71 31.39 -3.00
C ALA A 543 -20.11 30.95 -2.56
N GLU A 544 -20.45 29.70 -2.89
CA GLU A 544 -21.73 29.09 -2.55
C GLU A 544 -21.47 27.83 -1.73
N ILE A 545 -22.30 27.65 -0.69
CA ILE A 545 -22.31 26.42 0.09
C ILE A 545 -22.78 25.30 -0.83
N ARG A 546 -22.05 24.18 -0.80
CA ARG A 546 -22.45 22.94 -1.47
C ARG A 546 -22.89 21.94 -0.41
N ASP A 547 -24.09 21.42 -0.54
CA ASP A 547 -24.56 20.36 0.36
C ASP A 547 -23.80 19.06 0.05
N PRO A 548 -23.27 18.35 1.07
CA PRO A 548 -22.77 16.98 0.91
C PRO A 548 -23.79 16.16 0.14
N VAL A 549 -23.44 15.80 -1.09
CA VAL A 549 -24.16 14.77 -1.83
C VAL A 549 -23.62 13.45 -1.36
N ASP A 550 -24.50 12.61 -0.83
CA ASP A 550 -24.19 11.20 -0.59
C ASP A 550 -23.66 10.62 -1.91
N PRO A 551 -22.49 9.97 -1.97
CA PRO A 551 -21.91 9.44 -3.21
C PRO A 551 -22.76 8.35 -3.93
N VAL A 552 -24.03 8.17 -3.55
CA VAL A 552 -24.98 7.22 -4.12
C VAL A 552 -26.07 7.84 -5.01
N ASP A 553 -25.92 9.08 -5.50
CA ASP A 553 -26.82 9.60 -6.54
C ASP A 553 -26.11 9.72 -7.91
N PRO A 554 -25.96 8.63 -8.67
CA PRO A 554 -25.47 8.68 -10.04
C PRO A 554 -26.37 9.58 -10.89
N VAL A 555 -25.75 10.46 -11.68
CA VAL A 555 -26.44 11.34 -12.62
C VAL A 555 -27.04 10.48 -13.73
N ASP A 556 -28.35 10.29 -13.64
CA ASP A 556 -29.27 9.54 -14.51
C ASP A 556 -28.96 9.60 -16.03
N PRO A 557 -28.46 8.51 -16.64
CA PRO A 557 -28.68 8.19 -18.03
C PRO A 557 -29.76 7.10 -18.10
N VAL A 558 -31.00 7.53 -18.29
CA VAL A 558 -32.16 6.72 -18.67
C VAL A 558 -32.63 5.70 -17.61
N ASP A 559 -33.29 6.17 -16.55
CA ASP A 559 -34.22 5.42 -15.65
C ASP A 559 -34.35 3.91 -15.97
N PRO A 560 -33.41 3.06 -15.46
CA PRO A 560 -33.82 1.79 -14.94
C PRO A 560 -34.34 2.06 -13.52
N THR A 561 -35.55 1.58 -13.28
CA THR A 561 -36.27 1.70 -12.02
C THR A 561 -35.35 1.51 -10.81
N GLY A 562 -35.42 2.43 -9.83
CA GLY A 562 -34.62 2.43 -8.60
C GLY A 562 -34.51 1.05 -7.93
N PRO A 563 -33.51 0.84 -7.05
CA PRO A 563 -32.86 -0.45 -6.81
C PRO A 563 -33.85 -1.59 -6.90
N GLU A 564 -33.77 -2.37 -7.98
CA GLU A 564 -34.51 -3.61 -8.07
C GLU A 564 -34.02 -4.48 -6.93
N VAL A 565 -34.81 -4.53 -5.85
CA VAL A 565 -34.71 -5.57 -4.82
C VAL A 565 -34.63 -6.88 -5.61
N PRO A 566 -33.51 -7.63 -5.52
CA PRO A 566 -33.33 -8.83 -6.32
C PRO A 566 -34.55 -9.72 -6.17
N ASP A 567 -35.04 -10.30 -7.27
CA ASP A 567 -36.27 -11.10 -7.25
C ASP A 567 -36.09 -12.27 -6.26
N GLY A 568 -36.71 -12.20 -5.08
CA GLY A 568 -36.52 -13.15 -3.97
C GLY A 568 -35.77 -12.64 -2.73
N ALA A 569 -35.26 -11.40 -2.73
CA ALA A 569 -34.60 -10.81 -1.55
C ALA A 569 -35.59 -10.53 -0.41
N LEU A 570 -35.10 -10.69 0.82
CA LEU A 570 -35.88 -10.57 2.05
C LEU A 570 -35.73 -9.16 2.60
N VAL A 571 -36.84 -8.43 2.75
CA VAL A 571 -36.87 -7.04 3.24
C VAL A 571 -37.42 -6.90 4.67
N GLU A 572 -37.86 -8.01 5.24
CA GLU A 572 -38.30 -8.14 6.63
C GLU A 572 -37.87 -9.52 7.18
N PRO A 573 -37.73 -9.68 8.51
CA PRO A 573 -37.39 -10.98 9.10
C PRO A 573 -38.34 -12.07 8.60
N THR A 574 -37.77 -13.08 7.97
CA THR A 574 -38.54 -14.10 7.22
C THR A 574 -38.06 -15.47 7.63
N LEU A 575 -39.01 -16.37 7.95
CA LEU A 575 -38.67 -17.75 8.23
C LEU A 575 -38.23 -18.46 6.94
N VAL A 576 -36.97 -18.89 6.92
CA VAL A 576 -36.34 -19.66 5.84
C VAL A 576 -35.83 -20.99 6.42
N ASP A 577 -35.95 -22.08 5.67
CA ASP A 577 -35.32 -23.35 6.03
C ASP A 577 -33.89 -23.37 5.47
N LEU A 578 -32.89 -23.19 6.34
CA LEU A 578 -31.47 -23.24 5.98
C LEU A 578 -30.93 -24.68 5.87
N GLY A 579 -31.79 -25.70 5.99
CA GLY A 579 -31.39 -27.09 6.03
C GLY A 579 -30.85 -27.51 7.40
N ASP A 580 -29.97 -28.51 7.42
CA ASP A 580 -29.36 -29.02 8.66
C ASP A 580 -27.90 -28.53 8.76
N ALA A 581 -27.69 -27.37 9.38
CA ALA A 581 -26.35 -26.83 9.63
C ALA A 581 -25.76 -27.31 10.97
N SER A 582 -26.26 -28.44 11.52
CA SER A 582 -25.64 -29.13 12.67
C SER A 582 -24.46 -30.05 12.29
N VAL A 583 -24.11 -30.08 11.01
CA VAL A 583 -22.95 -30.76 10.43
C VAL A 583 -22.02 -29.74 9.78
N ASP A 584 -20.85 -30.19 9.29
CA ASP A 584 -19.94 -29.35 8.51
C ASP A 584 -20.70 -28.66 7.37
N SER A 585 -20.77 -27.33 7.43
CA SER A 585 -21.66 -26.55 6.57
C SER A 585 -21.13 -25.13 6.39
N SER A 586 -21.48 -24.52 5.25
CA SER A 586 -21.22 -23.11 4.97
C SER A 586 -22.54 -22.40 4.76
N LEU A 587 -22.77 -21.33 5.52
CA LEU A 587 -23.91 -20.44 5.35
C LEU A 587 -23.43 -19.14 4.72
N GLU A 588 -24.04 -18.79 3.60
CA GLU A 588 -23.68 -17.65 2.76
C GLU A 588 -24.82 -16.65 2.76
N PHE A 589 -24.49 -15.38 2.98
CA PHE A 589 -25.43 -14.28 3.04
C PHE A 589 -24.91 -13.09 2.24
N SER A 590 -25.80 -12.46 1.49
CA SER A 590 -25.59 -11.14 0.91
C SER A 590 -26.68 -10.22 1.42
N PHE A 591 -26.31 -9.09 2.00
CA PHE A 591 -27.28 -8.14 2.54
C PHE A 591 -26.74 -6.71 2.52
N ASN A 592 -27.67 -5.76 2.54
CA ASN A 592 -27.41 -4.38 2.92
C ASN A 592 -28.17 -4.13 4.23
N ALA A 593 -27.44 -3.88 5.30
CA ALA A 593 -28.03 -3.78 6.63
C ALA A 593 -27.98 -2.35 7.15
N ILE A 594 -29.08 -1.90 7.76
CA ILE A 594 -29.13 -0.65 8.52
C ILE A 594 -29.10 -1.01 10.01
N LYS A 595 -28.27 -0.33 10.79
CA LYS A 595 -28.16 -0.60 12.22
C LYS A 595 -29.46 -0.25 12.94
N ALA A 596 -30.05 -1.24 13.61
CA ALA A 596 -31.33 -1.09 14.30
C ALA A 596 -31.29 -1.70 15.71
N GLY A 597 -30.78 -0.92 16.66
CA GLY A 597 -30.74 -1.29 18.09
C GLY A 597 -29.37 -1.77 18.56
N ALA A 598 -29.34 -2.41 19.74
CA ALA A 598 -28.11 -2.76 20.46
C ALA A 598 -27.36 -4.00 19.93
N SER A 599 -27.91 -4.67 18.91
CA SER A 599 -27.30 -5.79 18.18
C SER A 599 -28.05 -6.02 16.88
N THR A 600 -27.37 -6.51 15.84
CA THR A 600 -28.00 -6.85 14.55
C THR A 600 -27.76 -8.32 14.22
N ALA A 601 -28.83 -9.08 13.97
CA ALA A 601 -28.75 -10.50 13.60
C ALA A 601 -28.87 -10.68 12.08
N ILE A 602 -28.13 -11.64 11.54
CA ILE A 602 -28.19 -12.05 10.13
C ILE A 602 -29.19 -13.21 9.96
N ALA A 603 -29.04 -14.23 10.81
CA ALA A 603 -29.95 -15.38 10.86
C ALA A 603 -29.95 -15.99 12.27
N GLY A 604 -31.07 -16.55 12.71
CA GLY A 604 -31.11 -17.24 14.00
C GLY A 604 -32.33 -18.12 14.26
N ASN A 605 -32.28 -18.84 15.38
CA ASN A 605 -33.40 -19.56 15.97
C ASN A 605 -33.51 -19.24 17.48
N ASP A 606 -34.36 -19.97 18.20
CA ASP A 606 -34.57 -19.75 19.65
C ASP A 606 -33.31 -19.99 20.51
N SER A 607 -32.27 -20.64 19.97
CA SER A 607 -31.05 -21.02 20.69
C SER A 607 -29.79 -20.30 20.20
N TRP A 608 -29.71 -19.99 18.90
CA TRP A 608 -28.51 -19.44 18.25
C TRP A 608 -28.83 -18.26 17.34
N ALA A 609 -27.92 -17.30 17.25
CA ALA A 609 -27.97 -16.25 16.24
C ALA A 609 -26.57 -15.94 15.69
N LEU A 610 -26.45 -15.82 14.37
CA LEU A 610 -25.32 -15.19 13.70
C LEU A 610 -25.52 -13.68 13.71
N LYS A 611 -24.47 -12.93 14.03
CA LYS A 611 -24.53 -11.49 14.28
C LYS A 611 -23.68 -10.74 13.28
N LEU A 612 -24.30 -9.71 12.69
CA LEU A 612 -23.59 -8.65 11.98
C LEU A 612 -22.94 -7.70 12.99
N ASP A 613 -23.66 -7.36 14.07
CA ASP A 613 -23.13 -6.54 15.16
C ASP A 613 -23.48 -7.18 16.50
N GLN A 614 -22.45 -7.51 17.26
CA GLN A 614 -22.56 -8.22 18.52
C GLN A 614 -23.21 -7.35 19.62
N TRP A 615 -23.86 -8.01 20.57
CA TRP A 615 -24.64 -7.40 21.64
C TRP A 615 -23.87 -6.31 22.40
N ASN A 616 -24.55 -5.18 22.58
CA ASN A 616 -24.07 -3.94 23.16
C ASN A 616 -23.13 -3.15 22.22
N GLU A 617 -23.42 -3.21 20.91
CA GLU A 617 -22.80 -2.38 19.87
C GLU A 617 -21.28 -2.52 19.82
N GLN A 618 -20.79 -3.77 19.84
CA GLN A 618 -19.35 -4.02 19.90
C GLN A 618 -18.64 -3.73 18.57
N GLY A 619 -19.40 -3.51 17.49
CA GLY A 619 -18.85 -3.11 16.19
C GLY A 619 -18.15 -4.25 15.47
N VAL A 620 -18.47 -5.50 15.83
CA VAL A 620 -17.87 -6.70 15.25
C VAL A 620 -18.92 -7.78 14.95
N PHE A 621 -18.65 -8.57 13.91
CA PHE A 621 -19.35 -9.81 13.63
C PHE A 621 -19.24 -10.78 14.80
N GLY A 622 -20.21 -11.67 14.93
CA GLY A 622 -20.16 -12.68 15.98
C GLY A 622 -21.27 -13.70 15.95
N MET A 623 -21.43 -14.39 17.08
CA MET A 623 -22.46 -15.40 17.29
C MET A 623 -22.97 -15.32 18.72
N THR A 624 -24.26 -15.57 18.94
CA THR A 624 -24.87 -15.64 20.27
C THR A 624 -25.48 -17.02 20.49
N GLU A 625 -25.12 -17.68 21.60
CA GLU A 625 -25.90 -18.77 22.18
C GLU A 625 -26.83 -18.19 23.25
N PHE A 626 -28.13 -18.13 22.97
CA PHE A 626 -29.07 -17.45 23.84
C PHE A 626 -29.14 -18.11 25.22
N GLY A 627 -28.81 -17.32 26.25
CA GLY A 627 -28.79 -17.77 27.65
C GLY A 627 -27.50 -18.48 28.08
N VAL A 628 -26.49 -18.55 27.20
CA VAL A 628 -25.18 -19.15 27.51
C VAL A 628 -24.06 -18.12 27.36
N MET A 629 -23.69 -17.73 26.14
CA MET A 629 -22.60 -16.78 25.89
C MET A 629 -22.66 -16.13 24.49
N ASP A 630 -21.96 -15.01 24.36
CA ASP A 630 -21.68 -14.34 23.10
C ASP A 630 -20.24 -14.65 22.67
N TYR A 631 -20.06 -14.88 21.37
CA TYR A 631 -18.79 -15.16 20.72
C TYR A 631 -18.47 -14.03 19.73
N ILE A 632 -17.20 -13.68 19.65
CA ILE A 632 -16.64 -12.69 18.72
C ILE A 632 -15.54 -13.42 17.97
N PHE A 633 -15.38 -13.13 16.69
CA PHE A 633 -14.29 -13.70 15.90
C PHE A 633 -12.95 -13.16 16.38
N GLU A 634 -12.00 -14.06 16.59
CA GLU A 634 -10.60 -13.71 16.69
C GLU A 634 -10.10 -13.37 15.28
N PRO A 635 -9.65 -12.14 15.02
CA PRO A 635 -9.20 -11.76 13.69
C PRO A 635 -8.00 -12.61 13.26
N GLU A 636 -8.13 -13.25 12.11
CA GLU A 636 -7.09 -14.07 11.51
C GLU A 636 -7.26 -14.03 9.98
N GLY A 637 -6.19 -13.65 9.27
CA GLY A 637 -6.23 -13.48 7.83
C GLY A 637 -6.41 -12.02 7.37
N PRO A 638 -6.55 -11.80 6.05
CA PRO A 638 -6.59 -10.48 5.43
C PRO A 638 -7.95 -9.78 5.51
N GLY A 639 -9.02 -10.45 5.93
CA GLY A 639 -10.37 -9.89 6.05
C GLY A 639 -10.61 -9.16 7.37
N ASP A 640 -11.64 -8.31 7.41
CA ASP A 640 -12.04 -7.56 8.60
C ASP A 640 -13.22 -8.23 9.34
N THR A 641 -13.15 -8.26 10.67
CA THR A 641 -14.23 -8.75 11.55
C THR A 641 -15.18 -7.65 12.02
N SER A 642 -14.95 -6.39 11.60
CA SER A 642 -15.75 -5.23 11.94
C SER A 642 -17.15 -5.28 11.31
N SER A 643 -18.16 -4.79 12.02
CA SER A 643 -19.53 -4.70 11.52
C SER A 643 -19.64 -3.75 10.34
N ILE A 644 -20.35 -4.18 9.30
CA ILE A 644 -20.57 -3.40 8.07
C ILE A 644 -22.06 -3.01 7.96
N PHE A 645 -22.34 -1.72 7.80
CA PHE A 645 -23.70 -1.18 7.67
C PHE A 645 -23.79 -0.19 6.50
N GLU A 646 -24.98 -0.05 5.93
CA GLU A 646 -25.33 0.90 4.85
C GLU A 646 -24.59 0.66 3.52
N GLU A 647 -23.90 -0.49 3.40
CA GLU A 647 -23.27 -1.00 2.19
C GLU A 647 -23.62 -2.48 1.95
N ASP A 648 -23.47 -2.94 0.72
CA ASP A 648 -23.68 -4.34 0.35
C ASP A 648 -22.51 -5.17 0.86
N VAL A 649 -22.82 -6.20 1.65
CA VAL A 649 -21.80 -7.10 2.22
C VAL A 649 -22.12 -8.55 1.89
N HIS A 650 -21.08 -9.30 1.56
CA HIS A 650 -21.10 -10.73 1.39
C HIS A 650 -20.39 -11.41 2.55
N VAL A 651 -21.06 -12.36 3.21
CA VAL A 651 -20.54 -13.02 4.40
C VAL A 651 -20.75 -14.51 4.29
N VAL A 652 -19.69 -15.27 4.57
CA VAL A 652 -19.75 -16.73 4.69
C VAL A 652 -19.32 -17.16 6.08
N PHE A 653 -20.19 -17.90 6.75
CA PHE A 653 -19.90 -18.60 8.00
C PHE A 653 -19.64 -20.07 7.69
N VAL A 654 -18.42 -20.54 7.91
CA VAL A 654 -18.06 -21.95 7.76
C VAL A 654 -18.09 -22.61 9.14
N ASN A 655 -19.13 -23.42 9.39
CA ASN A 655 -19.27 -24.22 10.60
C ASN A 655 -18.53 -25.54 10.41
N ASP A 656 -17.35 -25.69 10.99
CA ASP A 656 -16.53 -26.91 10.95
C ASP A 656 -16.75 -27.68 12.25
N VAL A 657 -17.78 -28.53 12.26
CA VAL A 657 -18.17 -29.33 13.42
C VAL A 657 -17.13 -30.42 13.70
N SER A 658 -16.42 -30.87 12.65
CA SER A 658 -15.33 -31.83 12.76
C SER A 658 -14.14 -31.28 13.57
N ASN A 659 -13.82 -30.00 13.42
CA ASN A 659 -12.72 -29.34 14.13
C ASN A 659 -13.16 -28.51 15.35
N GLY A 660 -14.47 -28.28 15.54
CA GLY A 660 -14.99 -27.56 16.70
C GLY A 660 -14.95 -26.04 16.56
N GLU A 661 -14.87 -25.52 15.34
CA GLU A 661 -14.64 -24.10 15.05
C GLU A 661 -15.66 -23.54 14.04
N THR A 662 -15.85 -22.22 14.08
CA THR A 662 -16.54 -21.48 13.03
C THR A 662 -15.59 -20.43 12.45
N ARG A 663 -15.50 -20.37 11.13
CA ARG A 663 -14.69 -19.40 10.38
C ARG A 663 -15.59 -18.37 9.69
N LEU A 664 -15.12 -17.14 9.64
CA LEU A 664 -15.77 -16.02 8.99
C LEU A 664 -14.99 -15.62 7.73
N TYR A 665 -15.72 -15.43 6.64
CA TYR A 665 -15.23 -14.76 5.46
C TYR A 665 -16.12 -13.54 5.19
N VAL A 666 -15.51 -12.38 4.99
CA VAL A 666 -16.20 -11.12 4.67
C VAL A 666 -15.67 -10.63 3.33
N ASN A 667 -16.58 -10.39 2.38
CA ASN A 667 -16.28 -10.00 1.00
C ASN A 667 -15.22 -10.90 0.35
N GLY A 668 -15.33 -12.22 0.58
CA GLY A 668 -14.44 -13.24 0.04
C GLY A 668 -13.11 -13.44 0.79
N LEU A 669 -12.76 -12.57 1.74
CA LEU A 669 -11.51 -12.67 2.51
C LEU A 669 -11.71 -13.41 3.82
N TYR A 670 -10.77 -14.29 4.19
CA TYR A 670 -10.76 -14.92 5.51
C TYR A 670 -10.51 -13.85 6.59
N ALA A 671 -11.49 -13.65 7.45
CA ALA A 671 -11.51 -12.58 8.45
C ALA A 671 -11.15 -13.07 9.85
N GLY A 672 -11.46 -14.33 10.18
CA GLY A 672 -11.12 -14.90 11.48
C GLY A 672 -11.93 -16.13 11.86
N TYR A 673 -11.75 -16.60 13.08
CA TYR A 673 -12.42 -17.78 13.61
C TYR A 673 -12.77 -17.66 15.10
N PHE A 674 -13.57 -18.59 15.61
CA PHE A 674 -13.63 -18.90 17.04
C PHE A 674 -13.86 -20.39 17.27
N GLU A 675 -13.44 -20.91 18.42
CA GLU A 675 -13.58 -22.33 18.82
C GLU A 675 -14.99 -22.66 19.34
N ALA A 676 -16.00 -22.53 18.49
CA ALA A 676 -17.36 -22.98 18.76
C ALA A 676 -18.12 -23.24 17.45
N ASN A 677 -19.21 -24.00 17.53
CA ASN A 677 -20.11 -24.28 16.42
C ASN A 677 -21.52 -23.77 16.74
N PHE A 678 -22.26 -23.29 15.73
CA PHE A 678 -23.69 -23.01 15.87
C PHE A 678 -24.54 -24.23 15.50
N MET A 679 -25.78 -24.24 16.00
CA MET A 679 -26.80 -25.23 15.67
C MET A 679 -28.01 -24.53 15.06
N LEU A 680 -27.92 -24.22 13.78
CA LEU A 680 -29.04 -23.73 12.97
C LEU A 680 -29.60 -24.91 12.17
N SER A 681 -30.81 -25.35 12.50
CA SER A 681 -31.49 -26.43 11.76
C SER A 681 -32.98 -26.13 11.63
N GLY A 682 -33.54 -26.41 10.45
CA GLY A 682 -34.96 -26.16 10.16
C GLY A 682 -35.29 -24.68 9.95
N GLU A 683 -36.52 -24.27 10.30
CA GLU A 683 -36.99 -22.88 10.14
C GLU A 683 -36.18 -21.92 11.03
N THR A 684 -35.46 -21.00 10.39
CA THR A 684 -34.67 -19.92 10.98
C THR A 684 -35.18 -18.57 10.49
N ALA A 685 -35.16 -17.54 11.34
CA ALA A 685 -35.67 -16.20 11.04
C ALA A 685 -34.57 -15.22 10.65
#